data_AF-A0A5C5XUG3-F1
#
_entry.id   AF-A0A5C5XUG3-F1
#
_cell.length_a   1.000
_cell.length_b   1.000
_cell.length_c   1.000
_cell.angle_alpha   90.00
_cell.angle_beta   90.00
_cell.angle_gamma   90.00
#
_symmetry.space_group_name_H-M   'P 1'
#
loop_
_entity.id
_entity.type
_entity.pdbx_description
1 polymer ?
#
loop_
_entity_poly.entity_id
_entity_poly.type
_entity_poly.pdbx_seq_one_letter_code
_entity_poly.pdbx_strand_id
1 'polypeptide(L)'
;MNPMSSSLRGLAWKETRQVVPLVIMLLGVAVLLFVLWSTMSAAQTMANFGHYIPLVLPALFAAGVGAILVGQEKENRTMDWCSSLPISPSLIVLVKLAVAIIGLLVMWVCCALIGSLAGNSRLPGHEAGVANSLYWFTHSIFILCCGFYTAWRMKNTFASLIVLIPLAALPYLATSIYYSLFMTGRHVSLQESAWLLTLASAIGIIVMAWMGYRAGIRDLSPARPELEATGPGHWLAAWRPAHSLPVPETPFRYPLSSLIWQSIHHNRMTLTLLILAMLSGAFAFGYMAVSSQSSDEFGMVMVCTFVAGAIATSWLGVFVFHGDGSASRLRFLADRGVSPTRAWIGRHLIGLSAIAVAMIAFLISSFLTLRNPADNRVDVVPSMAMVGAGLWVIYAVSQATSQWIRILAASAFIAPILSGVALYWLGAAAISSNAPFWLLAVCCLLPMLATWLMMRRFMDNSAKWPIWACGVVTTVLFLVLPILPFAIDVASFPGITPSARASLAANSKKLSSTGNAQPMMRASVPLEYLQQTQHKTDINLTELVASQRFLPEDYLEIGDIAPDDTGVLRASNPDNRRPLRADRYILSRSIEFANYFRYLVTQNPEDSDAVESLGKWIDALTEIAVRLRRSDRWYDQHAADNVEIWLTQTLSRQDLMELRSRDFSQRAIAVLADQAGRSAARRRAVLLSWRREMDPPPMEHDRAKDLDMFGGFRENDWFLWYPQEKVHWIQDRLLDRLCVAALQLIDAAENGQDTLPMRRELHELMDDPSIPFANSWYGERLQPRGVSYGNQFWNSPAVRWYRDWENQAKELASSSESEEP
;
A
#
# COMPACT_ATOMS: atom_id res chain seq x y z
N MET A 1 27.13 43.32 37.11
CA MET A 1 26.45 42.16 36.48
C MET A 1 25.11 41.98 37.16
N ASN A 2 23.98 42.11 36.44
CA ASN A 2 22.64 42.12 37.03
C ASN A 2 22.22 40.68 37.44
N PRO A 3 21.94 40.41 38.73
CA PRO A 3 21.55 39.07 39.21
C PRO A 3 20.26 38.53 38.56
N MET A 4 19.39 39.41 38.04
CA MET A 4 18.22 38.99 37.25
C MET A 4 18.60 38.28 35.94
N SER A 5 19.71 38.67 35.30
CA SER A 5 20.15 38.07 34.04
C SER A 5 20.66 36.63 34.21
N SER A 6 21.29 36.32 35.35
CA SER A 6 21.76 34.97 35.66
C SER A 6 20.61 34.01 35.97
N SER A 7 19.60 34.45 36.72
CA SER A 7 18.43 33.63 37.05
C SER A 7 17.58 33.31 35.82
N LEU A 8 17.38 34.28 34.93
CA LEU A 8 16.69 34.07 33.66
C LEU A 8 17.40 33.04 32.78
N ARG A 9 18.74 33.16 32.64
CA ARG A 9 19.55 32.22 31.86
C ARG A 9 19.51 30.81 32.43
N GLY A 10 19.60 30.67 33.76
CA GLY A 10 19.54 29.38 34.43
C GLY A 10 18.19 28.68 34.26
N LEU A 11 17.09 29.43 34.40
CA LEU A 11 15.75 28.90 34.19
C LEU A 11 15.53 28.52 32.72
N ALA A 12 15.85 29.41 31.77
CA ALA A 12 15.72 29.11 30.35
C ALA A 12 16.52 27.86 29.95
N TRP A 13 17.78 27.72 30.41
CA TRP A 13 18.60 26.53 30.18
C TRP A 13 17.97 25.24 30.71
N LYS A 14 17.44 25.29 31.94
CA LYS A 14 16.73 24.16 32.55
C LYS A 14 15.53 23.73 31.69
N GLU A 15 14.65 24.67 31.34
CA GLU A 15 13.45 24.40 30.55
C GLU A 15 13.82 23.89 29.14
N THR A 16 14.82 24.49 28.48
CA THR A 16 15.34 24.02 27.19
C THR A 16 15.81 22.57 27.27
N ARG A 17 16.57 22.21 28.31
CA ARG A 17 17.06 20.83 28.49
C ARG A 17 15.93 19.82 28.67
N GLN A 18 14.78 20.22 29.20
CA GLN A 18 13.60 19.34 29.30
C GLN A 18 12.89 19.16 27.95
N VAL A 19 12.88 20.19 27.09
CA VAL A 19 12.19 20.17 25.79
C VAL A 19 13.01 19.47 24.69
N VAL A 20 14.34 19.60 24.73
CA VAL A 20 15.24 19.04 23.69
C VAL A 20 14.99 17.55 23.39
N PRO A 21 14.83 16.65 24.38
CA PRO A 21 14.51 15.25 24.11
C PRO A 21 13.24 15.06 23.28
N LEU A 22 12.19 15.86 23.51
CA LEU A 22 10.95 15.79 22.74
C LEU A 22 11.19 16.20 21.27
N VAL A 23 11.95 17.28 21.05
CA VAL A 23 12.31 17.75 19.70
C VAL A 23 13.09 16.67 18.95
N ILE A 24 14.18 16.17 19.54
CA ILE A 24 15.03 15.13 18.91
C ILE A 24 14.22 13.89 18.57
N MET A 25 13.34 13.49 19.48
CA MET A 25 12.47 12.33 19.33
C MET A 25 11.46 12.50 18.19
N LEU A 26 10.75 13.63 18.12
CA LEU A 26 9.81 13.90 17.03
C LEU A 26 10.51 14.00 15.68
N LEU A 27 11.72 14.59 15.64
CA LEU A 27 12.53 14.59 14.42
C LEU A 27 13.01 13.19 14.03
N GLY A 28 13.40 12.36 15.00
CA GLY A 28 13.74 10.95 14.75
C GLY A 28 12.56 10.17 14.17
N VAL A 29 11.36 10.37 14.71
CA VAL A 29 10.13 9.79 14.17
C VAL A 29 9.85 10.32 12.76
N ALA A 30 10.03 11.63 12.51
CA ALA A 30 9.88 12.24 11.20
C ALA A 30 10.77 11.58 10.14
N VAL A 31 12.05 11.41 10.46
CA VAL A 31 13.05 10.78 9.59
C VAL A 31 12.71 9.31 9.37
N LEU A 32 12.34 8.57 10.42
CA LEU A 32 11.95 7.16 10.31
C LEU A 32 10.74 6.99 9.38
N LEU A 33 9.71 7.79 9.61
CA LEU A 33 8.52 7.83 8.79
C LEU A 33 8.86 8.14 7.33
N PHE A 34 9.68 9.16 7.11
CA PHE A 34 10.15 9.53 5.78
C PHE A 34 10.91 8.39 5.09
N VAL A 35 11.87 7.75 5.77
CA VAL A 35 12.63 6.62 5.23
C VAL A 35 11.69 5.47 4.89
N LEU A 36 10.82 5.08 5.82
CA LEU A 36 9.88 3.97 5.62
C LEU A 36 9.00 4.21 4.39
N TRP A 37 8.44 5.41 4.25
CA TRP A 37 7.65 5.75 3.07
C TRP A 37 8.48 5.81 1.79
N SER A 38 9.71 6.31 1.83
CA SER A 38 10.59 6.37 0.65
C SER A 38 10.99 4.98 0.13
N THR A 39 11.05 3.99 1.03
CA THR A 39 11.39 2.60 0.68
C THR A 39 10.20 1.80 0.15
N MET A 40 8.98 2.30 0.30
CA MET A 40 7.78 1.59 -0.15
C MET A 40 7.36 2.15 -1.50
N SER A 41 7.25 1.27 -2.50
CA SER A 41 6.92 1.59 -3.91
C SER A 41 5.54 2.21 -4.13
N ALA A 42 4.79 2.48 -3.07
CA ALA A 42 3.52 3.19 -3.11
C ALA A 42 3.74 4.70 -3.30
N ALA A 43 4.29 5.09 -4.46
CA ALA A 43 4.43 6.48 -4.88
C ALA A 43 3.10 7.24 -4.74
N GLN A 44 1.97 6.54 -4.93
CA GLN A 44 0.62 7.09 -4.75
C GLN A 44 0.29 7.42 -3.28
N THR A 45 0.70 6.58 -2.33
CA THR A 45 0.48 6.83 -0.90
C THR A 45 1.39 7.94 -0.38
N MET A 46 2.63 8.01 -0.86
CA MET A 46 3.53 9.15 -0.59
C MET A 46 2.97 10.46 -1.13
N ALA A 47 2.42 10.46 -2.35
CA ALA A 47 1.76 11.62 -2.94
C ALA A 47 0.53 12.07 -2.13
N ASN A 48 -0.21 11.11 -1.54
CA ASN A 48 -1.46 11.41 -0.84
C ASN A 48 -1.30 11.79 0.64
N PHE A 49 -0.22 11.36 1.31
CA PHE A 49 -0.06 11.59 2.76
C PHE A 49 1.29 12.18 3.18
N GLY A 50 2.32 12.06 2.35
CA GLY A 50 3.69 12.47 2.70
C GLY A 50 3.81 13.96 3.03
N HIS A 51 2.97 14.80 2.42
CA HIS A 51 2.94 16.25 2.64
C HIS A 51 2.32 16.68 3.98
N TYR A 52 1.56 15.82 4.65
CA TYR A 52 0.97 16.14 5.96
C TYR A 52 1.93 15.91 7.13
N ILE A 53 2.94 15.05 6.98
CA ILE A 53 3.88 14.71 8.07
C ILE A 53 4.60 15.97 8.59
N PRO A 54 5.17 16.85 7.73
CA PRO A 54 5.79 18.08 8.20
C PRO A 54 4.82 19.05 8.90
N LEU A 55 3.50 18.91 8.67
CA LEU A 55 2.46 19.74 9.29
C LEU A 55 2.03 19.20 10.67
N VAL A 56 1.96 17.88 10.82
CA VAL A 56 1.49 17.23 12.05
C VAL A 56 2.52 17.30 13.17
N LEU A 57 3.82 17.21 12.85
CA LEU A 57 4.88 17.15 13.87
C LEU A 57 4.99 18.42 14.74
N PRO A 58 4.95 19.66 14.21
CA PRO A 58 4.88 20.86 15.05
C PRO A 58 3.63 20.88 15.94
N ALA A 59 2.48 20.41 15.45
CA ALA A 59 1.26 20.32 16.25
C ALA A 59 1.39 19.29 17.40
N LEU A 60 2.02 18.14 17.16
CA LEU A 60 2.35 17.16 18.20
C LEU A 60 3.31 17.71 19.24
N PHE A 61 4.34 18.47 18.80
CA PHE A 61 5.22 19.18 19.72
C PHE A 61 4.45 20.16 20.59
N ALA A 62 3.60 20.99 19.98
CA ALA A 62 2.77 21.96 20.69
C ALA A 62 1.84 21.29 21.71
N ALA A 63 1.27 20.14 21.37
CA ALA A 63 0.42 19.36 22.27
C ALA A 63 1.19 18.81 23.47
N GLY A 64 2.45 18.40 23.27
CA GLY A 64 3.22 17.72 24.31
C GLY A 64 4.05 18.62 25.22
N VAL A 65 4.52 19.76 24.72
CA VAL A 65 5.48 20.59 25.45
C VAL A 65 4.91 21.15 26.76
N GLY A 66 3.62 21.49 26.82
CA GLY A 66 2.96 21.90 28.06
C GLY A 66 2.90 20.77 29.10
N ALA A 67 2.63 19.54 28.66
CA ALA A 67 2.62 18.37 29.52
C ALA A 67 4.01 18.04 30.09
N ILE A 68 5.08 18.27 29.31
CA ILE A 68 6.46 18.06 29.77
C ILE A 68 6.91 19.19 30.71
N LEU A 69 6.77 20.45 30.29
CA LEU A 69 7.29 21.58 31.06
C LEU A 69 6.52 21.86 32.36
N VAL A 70 5.23 21.49 32.40
CA VAL A 70 4.36 21.79 33.54
C VAL A 70 3.86 20.50 34.18
N GLY A 71 3.23 19.61 33.39
CA GLY A 71 2.61 18.38 33.93
C GLY A 71 3.62 17.46 34.62
N GLN A 72 4.73 17.14 33.95
CA GLN A 72 5.78 16.28 34.50
C GLN A 72 6.43 16.90 35.75
N GLU A 73 6.55 18.23 35.81
CA GLU A 73 7.10 18.89 36.99
C GLU A 73 6.15 18.83 38.19
N LYS A 74 4.84 18.87 37.95
CA LYS A 74 3.82 18.67 38.99
C LYS A 74 3.82 17.24 39.49
N GLU A 75 3.90 16.27 38.59
CA GLU A 75 3.93 14.85 38.94
C GLU A 75 5.16 14.49 39.78
N ASN A 76 6.31 15.08 39.46
CA ASN A 76 7.56 14.90 40.22
C ASN A 76 7.70 15.85 41.43
N ARG A 77 6.70 16.70 41.71
CA ARG A 77 6.73 17.74 42.76
C ARG A 77 7.90 18.73 42.65
N THR A 78 8.54 18.81 41.49
CA THR A 78 9.59 19.81 41.22
C THR A 78 9.00 21.21 40.98
N MET A 79 7.70 21.31 40.71
CA MET A 79 6.99 22.59 40.61
C MET A 79 6.94 23.31 41.97
N ASP A 80 6.75 22.56 43.06
CA ASP A 80 6.75 23.11 44.43
C ASP A 80 8.13 23.65 44.81
N TRP A 81 9.19 23.02 44.30
CA TRP A 81 10.54 23.56 44.43
C TRP A 81 10.69 24.86 43.63
N CYS A 82 10.17 24.94 42.40
CA CYS A 82 10.23 26.16 41.60
C CYS A 82 9.46 27.33 42.23
N SER A 83 8.32 27.07 42.89
CA SER A 83 7.55 28.11 43.60
C SER A 83 8.24 28.60 44.89
N SER A 84 9.17 27.81 45.45
CA SER A 84 9.98 28.21 46.61
C SER A 84 11.14 29.16 46.27
N LEU A 85 11.50 29.27 44.99
CA LEU A 85 12.61 30.14 44.55
C LEU A 85 12.20 31.62 44.66
N PRO A 86 13.14 32.55 44.94
CA PRO A 86 12.88 33.99 44.98
C PRO A 86 12.75 34.57 43.56
N ILE A 87 11.87 34.00 42.74
CA ILE A 87 11.60 34.36 41.36
C ILE A 87 10.10 34.63 41.24
N SER A 88 9.71 35.69 40.53
CA SER A 88 8.28 35.99 40.36
C SER A 88 7.56 34.87 39.58
N PRO A 89 6.36 34.44 40.01
CA PRO A 89 5.58 33.44 39.30
C PRO A 89 5.33 33.77 37.82
N SER A 90 5.13 35.06 37.52
CA SER A 90 4.94 35.56 36.15
C SER A 90 6.16 35.30 35.27
N LEU A 91 7.37 35.43 35.80
CA LEU A 91 8.59 35.16 35.04
C LEU A 91 8.72 33.66 34.73
N ILE A 92 8.37 32.80 35.68
CA ILE A 92 8.40 31.34 35.47
C ILE A 92 7.45 30.92 34.36
N VAL A 93 6.21 31.41 34.40
CA VAL A 93 5.20 31.14 33.35
C VAL A 93 5.67 31.66 31.99
N LEU A 94 6.20 32.89 31.94
CA LEU A 94 6.67 33.51 30.70
C LEU A 94 7.86 32.77 30.10
N VAL A 95 8.83 32.36 30.91
CA VAL A 95 10.01 31.61 30.43
C VAL A 95 9.62 30.26 29.86
N LYS A 96 8.71 29.53 30.51
CA LYS A 96 8.20 28.25 29.99
C LYS A 96 7.49 28.43 28.65
N LEU A 97 6.62 29.44 28.54
CA LEU A 97 5.92 29.75 27.29
C LEU A 97 6.89 30.17 26.19
N ALA A 98 7.88 31.01 26.49
CA ALA A 98 8.88 31.48 25.53
C ALA A 98 9.75 30.34 25.00
N VAL A 99 10.25 29.45 25.88
CA VAL A 99 11.02 28.27 25.48
C VAL A 99 10.19 27.35 24.59
N ALA A 100 8.90 27.19 24.89
CA ALA A 100 8.01 26.37 24.08
C ALA A 100 7.70 26.99 22.71
N ILE A 101 7.50 28.30 22.61
CA ILE A 101 7.34 29.01 21.33
C ILE A 101 8.60 28.86 20.47
N ILE A 102 9.79 29.06 21.06
CA ILE A 102 11.06 28.88 20.34
C ILE A 102 11.22 27.43 19.88
N GLY A 103 10.92 26.46 20.73
CA GLY A 103 10.93 25.04 20.35
C GLY A 103 9.98 24.73 19.19
N LEU A 104 8.79 25.33 19.19
CA LEU A 104 7.80 25.17 18.11
C LEU A 104 8.32 25.78 16.79
N LEU A 105 8.95 26.96 16.84
CA LEU A 105 9.56 27.57 15.67
C LEU A 105 10.71 26.71 15.10
N VAL A 106 11.57 26.17 15.97
CA VAL A 106 12.63 25.24 15.57
C VAL A 106 12.04 24.00 14.90
N MET A 107 10.96 23.43 15.45
CA MET A 107 10.26 22.30 14.84
C MET A 107 9.73 22.63 13.43
N TRP A 108 9.09 23.78 13.25
CA TRP A 108 8.63 24.24 11.93
C TRP A 108 9.78 24.37 10.93
N VAL A 109 10.90 24.96 11.33
CA VAL A 109 12.10 25.11 10.47
C VAL A 109 12.68 23.75 10.10
N CYS A 110 12.83 22.83 11.05
CA CYS A 110 13.33 21.48 10.78
C CYS A 110 12.40 20.68 9.87
N CYS A 111 11.08 20.75 10.10
CA CYS A 111 10.10 20.07 9.25
C CYS A 111 10.08 20.64 7.82
N ALA A 112 10.22 21.96 7.67
CA ALA A 112 10.37 22.58 6.35
C ALA A 112 11.66 22.13 5.64
N LEU A 113 12.78 21.99 6.37
CA LEU A 113 14.03 21.48 5.83
C LEU A 113 13.89 20.02 5.37
N ILE A 114 13.30 19.14 6.19
CA ILE A 114 13.05 17.73 5.85
C ILE A 114 12.16 17.64 4.61
N GLY A 115 11.08 18.45 4.55
CA GLY A 115 10.20 18.51 3.38
C GLY A 115 10.92 18.98 2.12
N SER A 116 11.79 19.99 2.23
CA SER A 116 12.58 20.48 1.09
C SER A 116 13.58 19.43 0.59
N LEU A 117 14.24 18.70 1.49
CA LEU A 117 15.16 17.61 1.13
C LEU A 117 14.42 16.43 0.49
N ALA A 118 13.14 16.25 0.81
CA ALA A 118 12.27 15.25 0.21
C ALA A 118 11.82 15.57 -1.23
N GLY A 119 12.30 16.67 -1.83
CA GLY A 119 11.90 17.08 -3.18
C GLY A 119 10.60 17.89 -3.24
N ASN A 120 9.96 18.15 -2.10
CA ASN A 120 8.85 19.09 -2.02
C ASN A 120 9.39 20.52 -1.96
N SER A 121 9.51 21.17 -3.11
CA SER A 121 9.94 22.57 -3.23
C SER A 121 8.92 23.59 -2.68
N ARG A 122 7.73 23.12 -2.28
CA ARG A 122 6.66 23.94 -1.72
C ARG A 122 6.71 23.91 -0.20
N LEU A 123 6.43 25.06 0.42
CA LEU A 123 6.18 25.13 1.86
C LEU A 123 5.03 24.17 2.24
N PRO A 124 5.11 23.49 3.39
CA PRO A 124 4.04 22.61 3.86
C PRO A 124 2.67 23.32 3.83
N GLY A 125 1.68 22.70 3.18
CA GLY A 125 0.31 23.22 3.08
C GLY A 125 0.01 24.17 1.90
N HIS A 126 1.00 24.50 1.05
CA HIS A 126 0.82 25.45 -0.05
C HIS A 126 -0.07 24.94 -1.20
N GLU A 127 -0.32 23.62 -1.28
CA GLU A 127 -1.19 23.01 -2.30
C GLU A 127 -2.63 23.54 -2.28
N ALA A 128 -3.06 24.04 -1.12
CA ALA A 128 -4.37 24.64 -0.88
C ALA A 128 -4.32 26.19 -0.77
N GLY A 129 -3.17 26.79 -1.10
CA GLY A 129 -2.94 28.24 -0.98
C GLY A 129 -2.41 28.69 0.39
N VAL A 130 -2.05 29.97 0.47
CA VAL A 130 -1.39 30.60 1.64
C VAL A 130 -2.22 30.49 2.93
N ALA A 131 -3.55 30.52 2.81
CA ALA A 131 -4.46 30.43 3.95
C ALA A 131 -4.30 29.11 4.72
N ASN A 132 -4.03 28.00 4.02
CA ASN A 132 -3.87 26.69 4.66
C ASN A 132 -2.56 26.62 5.47
N SER A 133 -1.43 27.09 4.93
CA SER A 133 -0.17 27.16 5.68
C SER A 133 -0.29 28.06 6.92
N LEU A 134 -0.97 29.21 6.79
CA LEU A 134 -1.21 30.11 7.93
C LEU A 134 -2.11 29.48 8.99
N TYR A 135 -3.14 28.73 8.58
CA TYR A 135 -3.99 27.96 9.49
C TYR A 135 -3.16 26.99 10.32
N TRP A 136 -2.35 26.13 9.70
CA TRP A 136 -1.56 25.13 10.43
C TRP A 136 -0.60 25.77 11.43
N PHE A 137 0.08 26.84 11.03
CA PHE A 137 0.97 27.57 11.94
C PHE A 137 0.20 28.16 13.12
N THR A 138 -0.89 28.88 12.86
CA THR A 138 -1.73 29.51 13.89
C THR A 138 -2.35 28.46 14.81
N HIS A 139 -2.85 27.37 14.25
CA HIS A 139 -3.47 26.29 15.00
C HIS A 139 -2.45 25.55 15.89
N SER A 140 -1.20 25.40 15.46
CA SER A 140 -0.14 24.85 16.32
C SER A 140 0.12 25.72 17.56
N ILE A 141 0.07 27.06 17.42
CA ILE A 141 0.18 28.00 18.56
C ILE A 141 -1.07 27.90 19.45
N PHE A 142 -2.25 27.74 18.87
CA PHE A 142 -3.48 27.52 19.64
C PHE A 142 -3.37 26.25 20.50
N ILE A 143 -2.97 25.12 19.90
CA ILE A 143 -2.74 23.85 20.61
C ILE A 143 -1.71 24.03 21.73
N LEU A 144 -0.63 24.78 21.48
CA LEU A 144 0.38 25.10 22.49
C LEU A 144 -0.25 25.78 23.71
N CYS A 145 -1.05 26.83 23.50
CA CYS A 145 -1.73 27.55 24.56
C CYS A 145 -2.74 26.66 25.31
N CYS A 146 -3.48 25.82 24.59
CA CYS A 146 -4.37 24.83 25.19
C CYS A 146 -3.59 23.84 26.07
N GLY A 147 -2.45 23.34 25.61
CA GLY A 147 -1.60 22.40 26.34
C GLY A 147 -1.05 23.00 27.63
N PHE A 148 -0.64 24.27 27.61
CA PHE A 148 -0.25 24.98 28.83
C PHE A 148 -1.44 25.16 29.79
N TYR A 149 -2.59 25.60 29.29
CA TYR A 149 -3.77 25.79 30.12
C TYR A 149 -4.19 24.48 30.81
N THR A 150 -4.27 23.37 30.08
CA THR A 150 -4.65 22.08 30.67
C THR A 150 -3.61 21.56 31.65
N ALA A 151 -2.31 21.69 31.34
CA ALA A 151 -1.24 21.28 32.25
C ALA A 151 -1.21 22.13 33.54
N TRP A 152 -1.52 23.42 33.46
CA TRP A 152 -1.67 24.26 34.66
C TRP A 152 -2.93 23.93 35.45
N ARG A 153 -4.03 23.54 34.79
CA ARG A 153 -5.30 23.27 35.47
C ARG A 153 -5.35 21.90 36.15
N MET A 154 -4.71 20.90 35.55
CA MET A 154 -4.77 19.50 35.99
C MET A 154 -3.53 19.14 36.81
N LYS A 155 -3.69 18.28 37.82
CA LYS A 155 -2.58 17.75 38.61
C LYS A 155 -1.88 16.55 37.93
N ASN A 156 -2.60 15.84 37.07
CA ASN A 156 -2.11 14.65 36.38
C ASN A 156 -1.78 14.99 34.91
N THR A 157 -0.52 14.76 34.52
CA THR A 157 0.03 14.98 33.17
C THR A 157 -0.80 14.31 32.08
N PHE A 158 -1.27 13.09 32.33
CA PHE A 158 -2.04 12.34 31.34
C PHE A 158 -3.46 12.90 31.17
N ALA A 159 -4.09 13.29 32.29
CA ALA A 159 -5.41 13.90 32.25
C ALA A 159 -5.38 15.25 31.50
N SER A 160 -4.29 16.03 31.60
CA SER A 160 -4.13 17.24 30.79
C SER A 160 -4.05 16.97 29.30
N LEU A 161 -3.45 15.85 28.87
CA LEU A 161 -3.39 15.46 27.46
C LEU A 161 -4.76 15.02 26.92
N ILE A 162 -5.54 14.29 27.72
CA ILE A 162 -6.90 13.89 27.32
C ILE A 162 -7.80 15.11 27.16
N VAL A 163 -7.78 16.06 28.10
CA VAL A 163 -8.59 17.28 28.03
C VAL A 163 -8.12 18.24 26.93
N LEU A 164 -6.85 18.13 26.51
CA LEU A 164 -6.34 18.91 25.39
C LEU A 164 -7.05 18.58 24.07
N ILE A 165 -7.38 17.32 23.81
CA ILE A 165 -8.01 16.90 22.53
C ILE A 165 -9.31 17.69 22.24
N PRO A 166 -10.34 17.68 23.12
CA PRO A 166 -11.57 18.41 22.82
C PRO A 166 -11.35 19.93 22.76
N LEU A 167 -10.37 20.47 23.49
CA LEU A 167 -10.01 21.89 23.40
C LEU A 167 -9.34 22.23 22.07
N ALA A 168 -8.47 21.35 21.56
CA ALA A 168 -7.83 21.50 20.26
C ALA A 168 -8.85 21.48 19.11
N ALA A 169 -9.95 20.73 19.27
CA ALA A 169 -11.03 20.66 18.28
C ALA A 169 -11.98 21.89 18.28
N LEU A 170 -11.89 22.80 19.26
CA LEU A 170 -12.82 23.94 19.38
C LEU A 170 -12.89 24.86 18.15
N PRO A 171 -11.76 25.27 17.52
CA PRO A 171 -11.83 26.09 16.32
C PRO A 171 -12.58 25.39 15.19
N TYR A 172 -12.37 24.08 15.04
CA TYR A 172 -13.08 23.27 14.05
C TYR A 172 -14.59 23.23 14.33
N LEU A 173 -14.97 22.89 15.57
CA LEU A 173 -16.37 22.88 15.99
C LEU A 173 -17.04 24.24 15.78
N ALA A 174 -16.36 25.34 16.13
CA ALA A 174 -16.88 26.69 15.93
C ALA A 174 -17.11 26.99 14.44
N THR A 175 -16.17 26.60 13.56
CA THR A 175 -16.34 26.77 12.11
C THR A 175 -17.41 25.86 11.53
N SER A 176 -17.54 24.61 11.99
CA SER A 176 -18.60 23.71 11.55
C SER A 176 -19.98 24.22 11.95
N ILE A 177 -20.13 24.72 13.18
CA ILE A 177 -21.37 25.36 13.64
C ILE A 177 -21.67 26.61 12.81
N TYR A 178 -20.66 27.43 12.53
CA TYR A 178 -20.84 28.61 11.67
C TYR A 178 -21.34 28.22 10.27
N TYR A 179 -20.73 27.21 9.65
CA TYR A 179 -21.16 26.74 8.33
C TYR A 179 -22.58 26.17 8.34
N SER A 180 -22.89 25.35 9.34
CA SER A 180 -24.21 24.74 9.51
C SER A 180 -25.32 25.77 9.76
N LEU A 181 -25.02 26.87 10.45
CA LEU A 181 -26.02 27.91 10.76
C LEU A 181 -26.15 28.97 9.66
N PHE A 182 -25.07 29.33 8.97
CA PHE A 182 -25.04 30.53 8.11
C PHE A 182 -24.75 30.27 6.63
N MET A 183 -24.25 29.08 6.26
CA MET A 183 -23.80 28.79 4.89
C MET A 183 -24.47 27.55 4.28
N THR A 184 -25.56 27.07 4.87
CA THR A 184 -26.33 25.94 4.37
C THR A 184 -26.75 26.16 2.92
N GLY A 185 -26.30 25.28 2.01
CA GLY A 185 -26.60 25.36 0.57
C GLY A 185 -25.62 26.16 -0.28
N ARG A 186 -24.57 26.75 0.31
CA ARG A 186 -23.49 27.42 -0.44
C ARG A 186 -22.25 26.52 -0.54
N HIS A 187 -21.65 26.45 -1.72
CA HIS A 187 -20.31 25.88 -1.87
C HIS A 187 -19.29 26.79 -1.20
N VAL A 188 -18.64 26.27 -0.16
CA VAL A 188 -17.56 26.95 0.56
C VAL A 188 -16.24 26.46 0.00
N SER A 189 -15.40 27.39 -0.45
CA SER A 189 -14.06 27.04 -0.92
C SER A 189 -13.16 26.59 0.24
N LEU A 190 -12.21 25.70 -0.03
CA LEU A 190 -11.26 25.23 0.97
C LEU A 190 -10.42 26.38 1.57
N GLN A 191 -10.19 27.43 0.77
CA GLN A 191 -9.50 28.64 1.21
C GLN A 191 -10.33 29.49 2.19
N GLU A 192 -11.63 29.66 1.96
CA GLU A 192 -12.53 30.34 2.90
C GLU A 192 -12.58 29.61 4.25
N SER A 193 -12.63 28.28 4.22
CA SER A 193 -12.53 27.43 5.42
C SER A 193 -11.23 27.60 6.17
N ALA A 194 -10.10 27.62 5.47
CA ALA A 194 -8.81 27.85 6.09
C ALA A 194 -8.74 29.24 6.77
N TRP A 195 -9.30 30.29 6.17
CA TRP A 195 -9.34 31.62 6.77
C TRP A 195 -10.19 31.68 8.05
N LEU A 196 -11.40 31.10 8.01
CA LEU A 196 -12.28 31.05 9.17
C LEU A 196 -11.66 30.24 10.31
N LEU A 197 -11.04 29.10 10.00
CA LEU A 197 -10.28 28.30 10.97
C LEU A 197 -9.09 29.04 11.56
N THR A 198 -8.38 29.83 10.74
CA THR A 198 -7.27 30.68 11.17
C THR A 198 -7.76 31.74 12.14
N LEU A 199 -8.86 32.43 11.82
CA LEU A 199 -9.46 33.46 12.67
C LEU A 199 -9.94 32.88 14.01
N ALA A 200 -10.67 31.76 13.96
CA ALA A 200 -11.14 31.06 15.16
C ALA A 200 -9.97 30.62 16.04
N SER A 201 -8.89 30.09 15.45
CA SER A 201 -7.68 29.72 16.18
C SER A 201 -6.97 30.94 16.77
N ALA A 202 -6.89 32.06 16.05
CA ALA A 202 -6.27 33.29 16.54
C ALA A 202 -6.99 33.87 17.76
N ILE A 203 -8.32 33.91 17.74
CA ILE A 203 -9.14 34.30 18.90
C ILE A 203 -8.91 33.32 20.06
N GLY A 204 -8.90 32.02 19.75
CA GLY A 204 -8.61 30.96 20.71
C GLY A 204 -7.25 31.13 21.40
N ILE A 205 -6.20 31.54 20.67
CA ILE A 205 -4.86 31.79 21.24
C ILE A 205 -4.94 32.84 22.34
N ILE A 206 -5.59 33.97 22.09
CA ILE A 206 -5.69 35.08 23.06
C ILE A 206 -6.39 34.59 24.33
N VAL A 207 -7.52 33.90 24.18
CA VAL A 207 -8.31 33.37 25.30
C VAL A 207 -7.51 32.34 26.09
N MET A 208 -6.94 31.35 25.42
CA MET A 208 -6.24 30.23 26.08
C MET A 208 -4.90 30.66 26.69
N ALA A 209 -4.18 31.59 26.07
CA ALA A 209 -2.97 32.17 26.65
C ALA A 209 -3.28 32.94 27.94
N TRP A 210 -4.35 33.75 27.94
CA TRP A 210 -4.79 34.47 29.13
C TRP A 210 -5.27 33.52 30.25
N MET A 211 -6.07 32.51 29.92
CA MET A 211 -6.51 31.50 30.87
C MET A 211 -5.33 30.68 31.42
N GLY A 212 -4.40 30.28 30.56
CA GLY A 212 -3.18 29.54 30.92
C GLY A 212 -2.27 30.36 31.82
N TYR A 213 -2.08 31.66 31.53
CA TYR A 213 -1.34 32.58 32.38
C TYR A 213 -1.97 32.70 33.77
N ARG A 214 -3.29 32.95 33.83
CA ARG A 214 -4.01 33.02 35.11
C ARG A 214 -3.93 31.72 35.91
N ALA A 215 -4.06 30.57 35.23
CA ALA A 215 -3.94 29.27 35.86
C ALA A 215 -2.53 29.05 36.43
N GLY A 216 -1.48 29.38 35.67
CA GLY A 216 -0.09 29.26 36.11
C GLY A 216 0.25 30.16 37.29
N ILE A 217 -0.18 31.44 37.26
CA ILE A 217 0.00 32.35 38.41
C ILE A 217 -0.69 31.80 39.66
N ARG A 218 -1.93 31.28 39.53
CA ARG A 218 -2.67 30.73 40.66
C ARG A 218 -1.98 29.51 41.28
N ASP A 219 -1.39 28.66 40.46
CA ASP A 219 -0.75 27.41 40.88
C ASP A 219 0.65 27.63 41.49
N LEU A 220 1.38 28.64 41.00
CA LEU A 220 2.69 29.05 41.51
C LEU A 220 2.62 30.06 42.66
N SER A 221 1.46 30.67 42.89
CA SER A 221 1.25 31.53 44.07
C SER A 221 1.37 30.69 45.34
N PRO A 222 1.78 31.29 46.48
CA PRO A 222 1.89 30.58 47.75
C PRO A 222 0.62 29.78 47.98
N ALA A 223 0.79 28.49 48.29
CA ALA A 223 -0.33 27.61 48.56
C ALA A 223 -1.24 28.34 49.55
N ARG A 224 -2.50 28.58 49.16
CA ARG A 224 -3.51 28.94 50.16
C ARG A 224 -3.39 27.83 51.21
N PRO A 225 -3.27 28.15 52.52
CA PRO A 225 -3.36 27.11 53.53
C PRO A 225 -4.59 26.29 53.15
N GLU A 226 -4.42 24.97 52.98
CA GLU A 226 -5.59 24.11 52.85
C GLU A 226 -6.51 24.56 53.97
N LEU A 227 -7.68 25.09 53.61
CA LEU A 227 -8.72 25.39 54.58
C LEU A 227 -9.13 24.01 55.09
N GLU A 228 -8.33 23.52 56.04
CA GLU A 228 -8.63 22.45 56.95
C GLU A 228 -10.06 22.71 57.38
N ALA A 229 -10.95 21.79 56.99
CA ALA A 229 -12.39 21.94 57.11
C ALA A 229 -12.71 22.67 58.41
N THR A 230 -13.30 23.86 58.30
CA THR A 230 -13.57 24.79 59.42
C THR A 230 -14.62 24.20 60.34
N GLY A 231 -14.23 23.19 61.12
CA GLY A 231 -14.99 22.55 62.16
C GLY A 231 -14.18 22.57 63.47
N PRO A 232 -14.83 22.74 64.63
CA PRO A 232 -14.17 22.97 65.92
C PRO A 232 -13.30 21.80 66.46
N GLY A 233 -13.08 20.74 65.68
CA GLY A 233 -12.28 19.57 66.04
C GLY A 233 -11.02 19.32 65.21
N HIS A 234 -10.64 20.23 64.29
CA HIS A 234 -9.54 19.96 63.35
C HIS A 234 -8.15 19.97 64.00
N TRP A 235 -7.89 20.86 64.96
CA TRP A 235 -6.61 20.87 65.69
C TRP A 235 -6.38 19.54 66.43
N LEU A 236 -7.44 18.89 66.92
CA LEU A 236 -7.37 17.53 67.50
C LEU A 236 -7.07 16.45 66.45
N ALA A 237 -7.40 16.65 65.17
CA ALA A 237 -7.11 15.69 64.10
C ALA A 237 -5.61 15.61 63.76
N ALA A 238 -4.87 16.73 63.87
CA ALA A 238 -3.41 16.74 63.74
C ALA A 238 -2.70 15.96 64.87
N TRP A 239 -3.36 15.83 66.02
CA TRP A 239 -2.89 15.05 67.19
C TRP A 239 -3.57 13.69 67.33
N ARG A 240 -4.47 13.30 66.42
CA ARG A 240 -5.01 11.95 66.42
C ARG A 240 -3.88 11.02 65.97
N PRO A 241 -3.44 10.05 66.79
CA PRO A 241 -2.63 8.97 66.27
C PRO A 241 -3.42 8.38 65.12
N ALA A 242 -2.79 8.27 63.94
CA ALA A 242 -3.41 7.62 62.80
C ALA A 242 -4.05 6.35 63.33
N HIS A 243 -5.36 6.15 63.12
CA HIS A 243 -6.00 4.89 63.46
C HIS A 243 -5.24 3.83 62.68
N SER A 244 -4.29 3.20 63.34
CA SER A 244 -3.53 2.08 62.84
C SER A 244 -4.54 0.95 62.83
N LEU A 245 -5.37 0.93 61.78
CA LEU A 245 -6.04 -0.29 61.37
C LEU A 245 -4.96 -1.37 61.43
N PRO A 246 -5.21 -2.49 62.12
CA PRO A 246 -4.21 -3.54 62.24
C PRO A 246 -3.73 -3.85 60.83
N VAL A 247 -2.44 -3.60 60.57
CA VAL A 247 -1.83 -3.92 59.29
C VAL A 247 -2.06 -5.42 59.12
N PRO A 248 -2.85 -5.85 58.12
CA PRO A 248 -3.12 -7.27 57.96
C PRO A 248 -1.78 -7.99 57.89
N GLU A 249 -1.59 -9.07 58.65
CA GLU A 249 -0.32 -9.83 58.69
C GLU A 249 0.14 -10.28 57.29
N THR A 250 -0.78 -10.30 56.33
CA THR A 250 -0.54 -10.60 54.91
C THR A 250 -1.26 -9.58 54.02
N PRO A 251 -0.68 -8.38 53.80
CA PRO A 251 -1.35 -7.30 53.06
C PRO A 251 -1.60 -7.62 51.57
N PHE A 252 -1.10 -8.76 51.06
CA PHE A 252 -1.24 -9.21 49.67
C PHE A 252 -1.64 -10.70 49.54
N ARG A 253 -2.57 -11.22 50.35
CA ARG A 253 -3.07 -12.62 50.17
C ARG A 253 -3.51 -12.91 48.73
N TYR A 254 -4.05 -11.91 48.03
CA TYR A 254 -4.46 -12.00 46.63
C TYR A 254 -3.81 -10.88 45.81
N PRO A 255 -2.53 -11.03 45.42
CA PRO A 255 -1.77 -9.93 44.81
C PRO A 255 -2.38 -9.47 43.48
N LEU A 256 -3.01 -10.36 42.73
CA LEU A 256 -3.63 -10.04 41.45
C LEU A 256 -4.88 -9.17 41.61
N SER A 257 -5.79 -9.52 42.53
CA SER A 257 -7.02 -8.73 42.73
C SER A 257 -6.73 -7.36 43.31
N SER A 258 -5.75 -7.24 44.21
CA SER A 258 -5.28 -5.96 44.73
C SER A 258 -4.71 -5.06 43.62
N LEU A 259 -3.94 -5.63 42.68
CA LEU A 259 -3.40 -4.87 41.55
C LEU A 259 -4.47 -4.40 40.56
N ILE A 260 -5.46 -5.26 40.27
CA ILE A 260 -6.61 -4.89 39.42
C ILE A 260 -7.41 -3.78 40.12
N TRP A 261 -7.72 -3.97 41.40
CA TRP A 261 -8.44 -2.98 42.19
C TRP A 261 -7.72 -1.63 42.22
N GLN A 262 -6.41 -1.64 42.46
CA GLN A 262 -5.59 -0.42 42.45
C GLN A 262 -5.64 0.28 41.08
N SER A 263 -5.44 -0.47 39.99
CA SER A 263 -5.43 0.09 38.64
C SER A 263 -6.77 0.73 38.25
N ILE A 264 -7.90 0.13 38.67
CA ILE A 264 -9.25 0.69 38.45
C ILE A 264 -9.46 1.98 39.26
N HIS A 265 -9.08 1.98 40.54
CA HIS A 265 -9.46 3.06 41.46
C HIS A 265 -8.53 4.27 41.40
N HIS A 266 -7.26 4.10 41.04
CA HIS A 266 -6.30 5.19 41.07
C HIS A 266 -6.59 6.29 40.04
N ASN A 267 -7.05 5.92 38.84
CA ASN A 267 -7.36 6.85 37.76
C ASN A 267 -8.67 6.50 37.05
N ARG A 268 -9.73 6.26 37.84
CA ARG A 268 -11.05 5.83 37.36
C ARG A 268 -11.55 6.65 36.15
N MET A 269 -11.45 7.98 36.22
CA MET A 269 -11.98 8.87 35.17
C MET A 269 -11.22 8.71 33.86
N THR A 270 -9.89 8.71 33.92
CA THR A 270 -9.02 8.48 32.77
C THR A 270 -9.34 7.14 32.12
N LEU A 271 -9.41 6.08 32.92
CA LEU A 271 -9.67 4.74 32.43
C LEU A 271 -11.05 4.64 31.77
N THR A 272 -12.09 5.18 32.41
CA THR A 272 -13.45 5.22 31.85
C THR A 272 -13.48 5.98 30.53
N LEU A 273 -12.82 7.14 30.44
CA LEU A 273 -12.78 7.93 29.20
C LEU A 273 -12.07 7.18 28.07
N LEU A 274 -10.93 6.54 28.35
CA LEU A 274 -10.22 5.74 27.34
C LEU A 274 -11.05 4.55 26.86
N ILE A 275 -11.70 3.84 27.78
CA ILE A 275 -12.55 2.70 27.42
C ILE A 275 -13.72 3.18 26.57
N LEU A 276 -14.45 4.22 26.99
CA LEU A 276 -15.57 4.77 26.21
C LEU A 276 -15.14 5.24 24.82
N ALA A 277 -14.01 5.94 24.71
CA ALA A 277 -13.47 6.38 23.42
C ALA A 277 -13.15 5.17 22.52
N MET A 278 -12.49 4.14 23.05
CA MET A 278 -12.20 2.91 22.31
C MET A 278 -13.48 2.18 21.86
N LEU A 279 -14.48 2.04 22.74
CA LEU A 279 -15.76 1.42 22.39
C LEU A 279 -16.48 2.22 21.30
N SER A 280 -16.50 3.55 21.41
CA SER A 280 -17.11 4.42 20.40
C SER A 280 -16.40 4.32 19.05
N GLY A 281 -15.06 4.23 19.03
CA GLY A 281 -14.31 4.08 17.79
C GLY A 281 -14.50 2.70 17.14
N ALA A 282 -14.56 1.63 17.93
CA ALA A 282 -14.89 0.30 17.43
C ALA A 282 -16.31 0.23 16.84
N PHE A 283 -17.26 0.90 17.51
CA PHE A 283 -18.64 1.03 17.01
C PHE A 283 -18.70 1.85 15.71
N ALA A 284 -18.01 2.99 15.65
CA ALA A 284 -17.92 3.85 14.47
C ALA A 284 -17.32 3.10 13.27
N PHE A 285 -16.28 2.28 13.50
CA PHE A 285 -15.67 1.47 12.46
C PHE A 285 -16.61 0.42 11.88
N GLY A 286 -17.36 -0.30 12.74
CA GLY A 286 -18.37 -1.26 12.29
C GLY A 286 -19.50 -0.61 11.49
N TYR A 287 -19.86 0.62 11.83
CA TYR A 287 -20.86 1.40 11.10
C TYR A 287 -20.33 1.86 9.72
N MET A 288 -19.12 2.43 9.69
CA MET A 288 -18.51 2.93 8.46
C MET A 288 -18.20 1.84 7.44
N ALA A 289 -17.77 0.66 7.89
CA ALA A 289 -17.40 -0.43 7.00
C ALA A 289 -18.56 -0.96 6.13
N VAL A 290 -19.80 -0.62 6.50
CA VAL A 290 -21.00 -1.06 5.78
C VAL A 290 -21.69 0.11 5.07
N SER A 291 -21.56 1.35 5.57
CA SER A 291 -22.24 2.53 5.01
C SER A 291 -21.38 3.27 3.98
N SER A 292 -21.44 2.84 2.73
CA SER A 292 -20.70 3.46 1.60
C SER A 292 -21.22 4.85 1.18
N GLN A 293 -22.34 5.31 1.77
CA GLN A 293 -23.08 6.52 1.33
C GLN A 293 -22.96 7.76 2.22
N SER A 294 -22.18 7.76 3.31
CA SER A 294 -22.06 8.97 4.14
C SER A 294 -21.04 9.98 3.58
N SER A 295 -21.35 10.57 2.43
CA SER A 295 -20.71 11.81 1.96
C SER A 295 -21.02 13.02 2.86
N ASP A 296 -21.83 12.82 3.89
CA ASP A 296 -22.27 13.84 4.84
C ASP A 296 -21.27 14.09 5.98
N GLU A 297 -21.43 15.21 6.67
CA GLU A 297 -20.68 15.61 7.88
C GLU A 297 -20.61 14.48 8.93
N PHE A 298 -21.61 13.60 8.96
CA PHE A 298 -21.66 12.42 9.83
C PHE A 298 -20.54 11.41 9.55
N GLY A 299 -20.16 11.21 8.29
CA GLY A 299 -19.05 10.33 7.91
C GLY A 299 -17.73 10.81 8.52
N MET A 300 -17.49 12.12 8.52
CA MET A 300 -16.29 12.70 9.13
C MET A 300 -16.28 12.56 10.66
N VAL A 301 -17.43 12.72 11.32
CA VAL A 301 -17.55 12.45 12.78
C VAL A 301 -17.21 10.99 13.08
N MET A 302 -17.69 10.04 12.26
CA MET A 302 -17.37 8.63 12.42
C MET A 302 -15.88 8.34 12.21
N VAL A 303 -15.24 8.93 11.19
CA VAL A 303 -13.79 8.83 10.96
C VAL A 303 -13.02 9.34 12.17
N CYS A 304 -13.35 10.53 12.67
CA CYS A 304 -12.71 11.13 13.84
C CYS A 304 -12.92 10.26 15.10
N THR A 305 -14.10 9.68 15.27
CA THR A 305 -14.42 8.79 16.39
C THR A 305 -13.63 7.49 16.31
N PHE A 306 -13.48 6.91 15.12
CA PHE A 306 -12.63 5.75 14.87
C PHE A 306 -11.16 6.04 15.22
N VAL A 307 -10.60 7.15 14.72
CA VAL A 307 -9.23 7.57 15.01
C VAL A 307 -9.03 7.82 16.51
N ALA A 308 -9.98 8.49 17.17
CA ALA A 308 -9.96 8.69 18.61
C ALA A 308 -9.98 7.35 19.38
N GLY A 309 -10.74 6.36 18.90
CA GLY A 309 -10.73 5.01 19.46
C GLY A 309 -9.37 4.32 19.33
N ALA A 310 -8.72 4.41 18.17
CA ALA A 310 -7.38 3.86 17.97
C ALA A 310 -6.32 4.53 18.87
N ILE A 311 -6.39 5.86 19.02
CA ILE A 311 -5.54 6.61 19.96
C ILE A 311 -5.82 6.15 21.40
N ALA A 312 -7.09 5.98 21.77
CA ALA A 312 -7.48 5.51 23.10
C ALA A 312 -6.94 4.10 23.40
N THR A 313 -6.96 3.18 22.42
CA THR A 313 -6.33 1.86 22.53
C THR A 313 -4.83 1.96 22.76
N SER A 314 -4.15 2.84 22.01
CA SER A 314 -2.72 3.09 22.20
C SER A 314 -2.42 3.62 23.60
N TRP A 315 -3.18 4.61 24.03
CA TRP A 315 -3.08 5.24 25.35
C TRP A 315 -3.39 4.28 26.50
N LEU A 316 -4.29 3.33 26.30
CA LEU A 316 -4.54 2.24 27.24
C LEU A 316 -3.30 1.34 27.40
N GLY A 317 -2.59 1.06 26.30
CA GLY A 317 -1.29 0.36 26.34
C GLY A 317 -0.19 1.19 27.03
N VAL A 318 -0.14 2.50 26.78
CA VAL A 318 0.80 3.40 27.47
C VAL A 318 0.57 3.40 28.98
N PHE A 319 -0.69 3.37 29.39
CA PHE A 319 -1.11 3.41 30.79
C PHE A 319 -0.64 2.20 31.63
N VAL A 320 -0.27 1.08 30.99
CA VAL A 320 0.21 -0.14 31.67
C VAL A 320 1.47 0.12 32.51
N PHE A 321 2.44 0.86 31.97
CA PHE A 321 3.75 1.13 32.60
C PHE A 321 3.94 2.57 33.08
N HIS A 322 2.89 3.38 33.02
CA HIS A 322 2.89 4.76 33.51
C HIS A 322 1.87 4.96 34.64
N GLY A 323 1.95 6.11 35.33
CA GLY A 323 1.14 6.40 36.50
C GLY A 323 1.42 5.39 37.62
N ASP A 324 0.44 4.55 37.95
CA ASP A 324 0.62 3.46 38.93
C ASP A 324 1.61 2.40 38.46
N GLY A 325 1.82 2.26 37.15
CA GLY A 325 2.73 1.28 36.55
C GLY A 325 4.17 1.77 36.46
N SER A 326 4.45 2.98 36.93
CA SER A 326 5.81 3.55 36.90
C SER A 326 6.80 2.69 37.69
N ALA A 327 8.05 2.64 37.21
CA ALA A 327 9.10 1.82 37.82
C ALA A 327 9.30 2.11 39.32
N SER A 328 9.12 3.36 39.76
CA SER A 328 9.22 3.74 41.19
C SER A 328 8.13 3.10 42.05
N ARG A 329 6.89 3.03 41.55
CA ARG A 329 5.76 2.41 42.26
C ARG A 329 5.79 0.89 42.16
N LEU A 330 6.25 0.35 41.04
CA LEU A 330 6.41 -1.10 40.90
C LEU A 330 7.55 -1.65 41.76
N ARG A 331 8.61 -0.86 42.01
CA ARG A 331 9.67 -1.23 42.93
C ARG A 331 9.14 -1.51 44.33
N PHE A 332 8.19 -0.72 44.81
CA PHE A 332 7.53 -0.95 46.10
C PHE A 332 6.85 -2.32 46.20
N LEU A 333 6.33 -2.85 45.09
CA LEU A 333 5.74 -4.18 45.00
C LEU A 333 6.81 -5.28 44.93
N ALA A 334 7.91 -5.04 44.20
CA ALA A 334 9.06 -5.94 44.18
C ALA A 334 9.67 -6.11 45.58
N ASP A 335 9.85 -5.00 46.31
CA ASP A 335 10.38 -4.98 47.69
C ASP A 335 9.50 -5.78 48.67
N ARG A 336 8.24 -6.03 48.31
CA ARG A 336 7.25 -6.82 49.09
C ARG A 336 7.04 -8.24 48.55
N GLY A 337 7.89 -8.69 47.63
CA GLY A 337 7.88 -10.07 47.12
C GLY A 337 6.81 -10.36 46.08
N VAL A 338 6.19 -9.35 45.45
CA VAL A 338 5.26 -9.60 44.33
C VAL A 338 6.05 -10.07 43.11
N SER A 339 5.77 -11.27 42.63
CA SER A 339 6.45 -11.82 41.45
C SER A 339 6.24 -10.94 40.21
N PRO A 340 7.26 -10.73 39.36
CA PRO A 340 7.15 -9.92 38.14
C PRO A 340 6.04 -10.37 37.19
N THR A 341 5.85 -11.68 37.01
CA THR A 341 4.81 -12.22 36.13
C THR A 341 3.40 -11.85 36.62
N ARG A 342 3.13 -11.97 37.93
CA ARG A 342 1.82 -11.57 38.48
C ARG A 342 1.57 -10.07 38.35
N ALA A 343 2.61 -9.26 38.57
CA ALA A 343 2.53 -7.81 38.35
C ALA A 343 2.23 -7.47 36.88
N TRP A 344 2.89 -8.15 35.94
CA TRP A 344 2.67 -7.98 34.50
C TRP A 344 1.24 -8.38 34.11
N ILE A 345 0.77 -9.58 34.51
CA ILE A 345 -0.59 -10.05 34.20
C ILE A 345 -1.64 -9.10 34.77
N GLY A 346 -1.52 -8.72 36.04
CA GLY A 346 -2.49 -7.85 36.72
C GLY A 346 -2.71 -6.50 36.04
N ARG A 347 -1.67 -5.99 35.36
CA ARG A 347 -1.73 -4.73 34.62
C ARG A 347 -2.39 -4.86 33.25
N HIS A 348 -2.17 -5.98 32.58
CA HIS A 348 -2.71 -6.19 31.24
C HIS A 348 -4.18 -6.62 31.24
N LEU A 349 -4.67 -7.26 32.30
CA LEU A 349 -6.07 -7.76 32.35
C LEU A 349 -7.12 -6.69 32.04
N ILE A 350 -6.92 -5.45 32.50
CA ILE A 350 -7.85 -4.35 32.22
C ILE A 350 -7.84 -3.99 30.73
N GLY A 351 -6.66 -3.80 30.14
CA GLY A 351 -6.51 -3.50 28.72
C GLY A 351 -7.11 -4.59 27.84
N LEU A 352 -6.81 -5.86 28.15
CA LEU A 352 -7.32 -7.02 27.43
C LEU A 352 -8.85 -7.15 27.54
N SER A 353 -9.41 -6.93 28.74
CA SER A 353 -10.86 -6.94 28.92
C SER A 353 -11.54 -5.84 28.11
N ALA A 354 -10.95 -4.65 28.05
CA ALA A 354 -11.49 -3.54 27.30
C ALA A 354 -11.45 -3.81 25.78
N ILE A 355 -10.36 -4.40 25.26
CA ILE A 355 -10.27 -4.81 23.86
C ILE A 355 -11.36 -5.85 23.54
N ALA A 356 -11.56 -6.85 24.40
CA ALA A 356 -12.61 -7.85 24.20
C ALA A 356 -14.01 -7.21 24.13
N VAL A 357 -14.31 -6.26 25.01
CA VAL A 357 -15.59 -5.52 24.98
C VAL A 357 -15.69 -4.63 23.73
N ALA A 358 -14.61 -4.03 23.26
CA ALA A 358 -14.59 -3.26 22.01
C ALA A 358 -14.87 -4.13 20.79
N MET A 359 -14.38 -5.37 20.77
CA MET A 359 -14.72 -6.33 19.72
C MET A 359 -16.21 -6.69 19.72
N ILE A 360 -16.84 -6.80 20.90
CA ILE A 360 -18.29 -6.98 21.01
C ILE A 360 -19.04 -5.74 20.48
N ALA A 361 -18.57 -4.53 20.80
CA ALA A 361 -19.17 -3.29 20.29
C ALA A 361 -19.09 -3.19 18.76
N PHE A 362 -17.95 -3.58 18.18
CA PHE A 362 -17.78 -3.70 16.73
C PHE A 362 -18.78 -4.71 16.14
N LEU A 363 -18.87 -5.93 16.71
CA LEU A 363 -19.81 -6.95 16.25
C LEU A 363 -21.27 -6.46 16.27
N ILE A 364 -21.68 -5.81 17.37
CA ILE A 364 -23.03 -5.24 17.49
C ILE A 364 -23.26 -4.21 16.38
N SER A 365 -22.33 -3.29 16.16
CA SER A 365 -22.44 -2.26 15.13
C SER A 365 -22.55 -2.87 13.73
N SER A 366 -21.64 -3.78 13.37
CA SER A 366 -21.65 -4.47 12.08
C SER A 366 -22.95 -5.26 11.86
N PHE A 367 -23.46 -5.94 12.89
CA PHE A 367 -24.73 -6.66 12.82
C PHE A 367 -25.92 -5.73 12.61
N LEU A 368 -25.97 -4.59 13.31
CA LEU A 368 -27.03 -3.59 13.15
C LEU A 368 -27.04 -2.99 11.75
N THR A 369 -25.88 -2.72 11.17
CA THR A 369 -25.79 -2.13 9.83
C THR A 369 -26.11 -3.14 8.73
N LEU A 370 -25.61 -4.39 8.85
CA LEU A 370 -25.92 -5.46 7.90
C LEU A 370 -27.40 -5.85 7.85
N ARG A 371 -28.16 -5.57 8.92
CA ARG A 371 -29.61 -5.82 8.94
C ARG A 371 -30.38 -4.85 8.04
N ASN A 372 -29.79 -3.72 7.64
CA ASN A 372 -30.50 -2.71 6.86
C ASN A 372 -30.50 -3.06 5.36
N PRO A 373 -31.63 -3.53 4.79
CA PRO A 373 -31.68 -4.02 3.40
C PRO A 373 -31.57 -2.89 2.35
N ALA A 374 -31.56 -1.63 2.79
CA ALA A 374 -31.44 -0.47 1.90
C ALA A 374 -30.02 -0.31 1.31
N ASP A 375 -28.99 -0.86 1.95
CA ASP A 375 -27.58 -0.73 1.54
C ASP A 375 -27.12 -1.97 0.75
N ASN A 376 -27.54 -2.09 -0.51
CA ASN A 376 -27.13 -3.17 -1.42
C ASN A 376 -25.66 -3.05 -1.92
N ARG A 377 -24.85 -2.16 -1.35
CA ARG A 377 -23.44 -1.93 -1.71
C ARG A 377 -22.54 -2.05 -0.48
N VAL A 378 -22.44 -3.29 0.02
CA VAL A 378 -21.46 -3.65 1.05
C VAL A 378 -20.15 -3.92 0.34
N ASP A 379 -19.21 -2.97 0.37
CA ASP A 379 -17.96 -3.08 -0.36
C ASP A 379 -17.05 -4.19 0.21
N VAL A 380 -16.78 -4.23 1.52
CA VAL A 380 -16.21 -5.38 2.26
C VAL A 380 -16.40 -5.12 3.76
N VAL A 381 -17.05 -6.04 4.52
CA VAL A 381 -17.03 -5.95 5.99
C VAL A 381 -15.77 -6.62 6.53
N PRO A 382 -14.89 -5.89 7.25
CA PRO A 382 -13.70 -6.49 7.81
C PRO A 382 -14.07 -7.53 8.87
N SER A 383 -13.35 -8.65 8.88
CA SER A 383 -13.60 -9.70 9.86
C SER A 383 -13.27 -9.23 11.28
N MET A 384 -13.98 -9.76 12.27
CA MET A 384 -13.70 -9.51 13.69
C MET A 384 -12.25 -9.84 14.05
N ALA A 385 -11.67 -10.87 13.43
CA ALA A 385 -10.27 -11.25 13.63
C ALA A 385 -9.31 -10.15 13.16
N MET A 386 -9.59 -9.53 12.01
CA MET A 386 -8.78 -8.42 11.48
C MET A 386 -8.82 -7.20 12.40
N VAL A 387 -10.02 -6.81 12.88
CA VAL A 387 -10.19 -5.69 13.81
C VAL A 387 -9.52 -5.97 15.15
N GLY A 388 -9.71 -7.18 15.69
CA GLY A 388 -9.07 -7.64 16.92
C GLY A 388 -7.54 -7.62 16.80
N ALA A 389 -6.99 -8.10 15.68
CA ALA A 389 -5.55 -8.05 15.41
C ALA A 389 -5.04 -6.61 15.34
N GLY A 390 -5.78 -5.70 14.69
CA GLY A 390 -5.42 -4.28 14.63
C GLY A 390 -5.36 -3.62 16.01
N LEU A 391 -6.41 -3.78 16.82
CA LEU A 391 -6.45 -3.27 18.20
C LEU A 391 -5.35 -3.90 19.06
N TRP A 392 -5.09 -5.19 18.88
CA TRP A 392 -4.02 -5.89 19.58
C TRP A 392 -2.64 -5.33 19.24
N VAL A 393 -2.32 -5.13 17.95
CA VAL A 393 -1.04 -4.55 17.52
C VAL A 393 -0.85 -3.17 18.13
N ILE A 394 -1.89 -2.32 18.06
CA ILE A 394 -1.84 -0.98 18.63
C ILE A 394 -1.53 -1.05 20.13
N TYR A 395 -2.24 -1.90 20.87
CA TYR A 395 -2.03 -2.05 22.30
C TYR A 395 -0.63 -2.63 22.63
N ALA A 396 -0.21 -3.70 21.94
CA ALA A 396 1.05 -4.41 22.17
C ALA A 396 2.27 -3.53 21.88
N VAL A 397 2.27 -2.76 20.79
CA VAL A 397 3.36 -1.82 20.46
C VAL A 397 3.37 -0.66 21.45
N SER A 398 2.18 -0.17 21.84
CA SER A 398 2.07 0.96 22.77
C SER A 398 2.57 0.63 24.18
N GLN A 399 2.27 -0.57 24.70
CA GLN A 399 2.79 -0.99 26.01
C GLN A 399 4.31 -1.24 25.99
N ALA A 400 4.87 -1.72 24.87
CA ALA A 400 6.31 -1.83 24.73
C ALA A 400 6.98 -0.45 24.71
N THR A 401 6.38 0.48 23.97
CA THR A 401 6.83 1.87 23.89
C THR A 401 6.83 2.54 25.27
N SER A 402 5.81 2.31 26.10
CA SER A 402 5.76 2.88 27.45
C SER A 402 6.75 2.26 28.44
N GLN A 403 7.14 1.00 28.26
CA GLN A 403 8.20 0.40 29.08
C GLN A 403 9.60 0.92 28.68
N TRP A 404 9.85 1.09 27.38
CA TRP A 404 11.13 1.58 26.85
C TRP A 404 11.33 3.08 27.12
N ILE A 405 10.25 3.87 27.01
CA ILE A 405 10.26 5.32 27.20
C ILE A 405 9.64 5.66 28.54
N ARG A 406 10.47 6.05 29.50
CA ARG A 406 10.03 6.33 30.88
C ARG A 406 9.32 7.68 31.06
N ILE A 407 9.25 8.50 30.02
CA ILE A 407 8.58 9.80 30.07
C ILE A 407 7.17 9.62 29.51
N LEU A 408 6.16 9.73 30.38
CA LEU A 408 4.74 9.53 30.05
C LEU A 408 4.30 10.34 28.83
N ALA A 409 4.57 11.65 28.81
CA ALA A 409 4.17 12.50 27.71
C ALA A 409 4.77 12.02 26.38
N ALA A 410 6.07 11.74 26.36
CA ALA A 410 6.75 11.20 25.17
C ALA A 410 6.14 9.87 24.70
N SER A 411 5.90 8.92 25.61
CA SER A 411 5.24 7.65 25.26
C SER A 411 3.85 7.86 24.68
N ALA A 412 3.07 8.78 25.25
CA ALA A 412 1.70 9.05 24.81
C ALA A 412 1.63 9.62 23.37
N PHE A 413 2.66 10.33 22.91
CA PHE A 413 2.72 10.83 21.52
C PHE A 413 3.33 9.83 20.55
N ILE A 414 4.38 9.13 20.94
CA ILE A 414 5.06 8.20 20.04
C ILE A 414 4.28 6.91 19.85
N ALA A 415 3.68 6.38 20.91
CA ALA A 415 3.04 5.07 20.88
C ALA A 415 1.95 4.95 19.80
N PRO A 416 1.06 5.94 19.58
CA PRO A 416 0.10 5.90 18.48
C PRO A 416 0.78 5.86 17.11
N ILE A 417 1.86 6.62 16.93
CA ILE A 417 2.60 6.70 15.66
C ILE A 417 3.28 5.37 15.36
N LEU A 418 4.05 4.82 16.32
CA LEU A 418 4.72 3.53 16.16
C LEU A 418 3.71 2.39 15.98
N SER A 419 2.55 2.48 16.64
CA SER A 419 1.46 1.52 16.47
C SER A 419 0.87 1.59 15.06
N GLY A 420 0.65 2.78 14.53
CA GLY A 420 0.20 2.97 13.15
C GLY A 420 1.22 2.45 12.13
N VAL A 421 2.51 2.75 12.34
CA VAL A 421 3.60 2.21 11.51
C VAL A 421 3.64 0.69 11.58
N ALA A 422 3.53 0.11 12.76
CA ALA A 422 3.52 -1.34 12.95
C ALA A 422 2.31 -2.00 12.28
N LEU A 423 1.13 -1.40 12.40
CA LEU A 423 -0.08 -1.89 11.75
C LEU A 423 0.03 -1.83 10.23
N TYR A 424 0.51 -0.70 9.70
CA TYR A 424 0.75 -0.53 8.28
C TYR A 424 1.81 -1.53 7.76
N TRP A 425 2.92 -1.67 8.49
CA TRP A 425 3.99 -2.62 8.17
C TRP A 425 3.49 -4.07 8.08
N LEU A 426 2.75 -4.53 9.09
CA LEU A 426 2.21 -5.90 9.09
C LEU A 426 1.12 -6.08 8.03
N GLY A 427 0.30 -5.06 7.77
CA GLY A 427 -0.69 -5.08 6.69
C GLY A 427 -0.03 -5.15 5.32
N ALA A 428 1.01 -4.34 5.09
CA ALA A 428 1.81 -4.39 3.86
C ALA A 428 2.52 -5.74 3.72
N ALA A 429 3.10 -6.29 4.79
CA ALA A 429 3.69 -7.62 4.73
C ALA A 429 2.66 -8.71 4.40
N ALA A 430 1.42 -8.60 4.91
CA ALA A 430 0.34 -9.53 4.57
C ALA A 430 -0.06 -9.45 3.09
N ILE A 431 -0.21 -8.22 2.57
CA ILE A 431 -0.74 -7.97 1.20
C ILE A 431 0.38 -8.09 0.15
N SER A 432 1.48 -7.37 0.34
CA SER A 432 2.60 -7.24 -0.60
C SER A 432 3.61 -8.38 -0.50
N SER A 433 3.85 -8.91 0.70
CA SER A 433 4.84 -9.99 0.90
C SER A 433 4.20 -11.37 1.07
N ASN A 434 2.86 -11.46 0.99
CA ASN A 434 2.08 -12.67 1.24
C ASN A 434 2.49 -13.38 2.54
N ALA A 435 2.81 -12.59 3.57
CA ALA A 435 3.26 -13.12 4.86
C ALA A 435 2.13 -13.93 5.51
N PRO A 436 2.37 -15.18 5.93
CA PRO A 436 1.31 -16.02 6.44
C PRO A 436 0.78 -15.50 7.78
N PHE A 437 -0.55 -15.55 7.97
CA PHE A 437 -1.20 -14.95 9.15
C PHE A 437 -0.69 -15.48 10.49
N TRP A 438 -0.25 -16.74 10.57
CA TRP A 438 0.34 -17.29 11.80
C TRP A 438 1.66 -16.60 12.17
N LEU A 439 2.49 -16.24 11.17
CA LEU A 439 3.75 -15.54 11.39
C LEU A 439 3.52 -14.10 11.81
N LEU A 440 2.52 -13.45 11.21
CA LEU A 440 2.06 -12.12 11.63
C LEU A 440 1.56 -12.16 13.08
N ALA A 441 0.79 -13.17 13.46
CA ALA A 441 0.36 -13.37 14.84
C ALA A 441 1.54 -13.51 15.81
N VAL A 442 2.59 -14.27 15.44
CA VAL A 442 3.83 -14.35 16.22
C VAL A 442 4.49 -12.97 16.35
N CYS A 443 4.59 -12.20 15.27
CA CYS A 443 5.16 -10.84 15.28
C CYS A 443 4.39 -9.91 16.23
N CYS A 444 3.06 -10.01 16.25
CA CYS A 444 2.19 -9.26 17.17
C CYS A 444 2.42 -9.59 18.66
N LEU A 445 2.97 -10.76 18.97
CA LEU A 445 3.28 -11.18 20.34
C LEU A 445 4.67 -10.72 20.80
N LEU A 446 5.59 -10.39 19.88
CA LEU A 446 6.97 -10.01 20.22
C LEU A 446 7.05 -8.81 21.18
N PRO A 447 6.28 -7.71 21.01
CA PRO A 447 6.31 -6.59 21.95
C PRO A 447 5.86 -7.00 23.37
N MET A 448 4.88 -7.90 23.48
CA MET A 448 4.36 -8.41 24.76
C MET A 448 5.38 -9.32 25.45
N LEU A 449 6.02 -10.20 24.68
CA LEU A 449 7.08 -11.07 25.16
C LEU A 449 8.27 -10.25 25.68
N ALA A 450 8.67 -9.22 24.94
CA ALA A 450 9.75 -8.33 25.32
C ALA A 450 9.47 -7.63 26.66
N THR A 451 8.27 -7.10 26.87
CA THR A 451 7.96 -6.42 28.12
C THR A 451 7.81 -7.35 29.31
N TRP A 452 7.33 -8.57 29.07
CA TRP A 452 7.27 -9.61 30.08
C TRP A 452 8.67 -10.01 30.55
N LEU A 453 9.59 -10.30 29.62
CA LEU A 453 10.99 -10.65 29.92
C LEU A 453 11.71 -9.53 30.68
N MET A 454 11.44 -8.27 30.33
CA MET A 454 12.06 -7.11 30.97
C MET A 454 11.37 -6.67 32.27
N MET A 455 10.23 -7.26 32.64
CA MET A 455 9.43 -6.82 33.79
C MET A 455 10.23 -6.82 35.09
N ARG A 456 11.01 -7.86 35.38
CA ARG A 456 11.81 -7.94 36.60
C ARG A 456 12.78 -6.75 36.71
N ARG A 457 13.54 -6.49 35.64
CA ARG A 457 14.52 -5.39 35.59
C ARG A 457 13.84 -4.02 35.65
N PHE A 458 12.66 -3.90 35.02
CA PHE A 458 11.84 -2.70 35.07
C PHE A 458 11.34 -2.41 36.50
N MET A 459 10.83 -3.43 37.21
CA MET A 459 10.39 -3.31 38.61
C MET A 459 11.55 -2.93 39.53
N ASP A 460 12.72 -3.53 39.36
CA ASP A 460 13.91 -3.22 40.16
C ASP A 460 14.48 -1.82 39.87
N ASN A 461 13.96 -1.13 38.86
CA ASN A 461 14.50 0.09 38.29
C ASN A 461 16.00 -0.02 37.95
N SER A 462 16.47 -1.26 37.69
CA SER A 462 17.87 -1.59 37.45
C SER A 462 18.23 -1.36 35.98
N ALA A 463 19.55 -1.39 35.69
CA ALA A 463 20.22 -1.16 34.40
C ALA A 463 19.32 -0.83 33.18
N LYS A 464 19.44 0.39 32.65
CA LYS A 464 18.66 0.86 31.49
C LYS A 464 19.05 0.16 30.18
N TRP A 465 20.32 -0.24 30.03
CA TRP A 465 20.87 -0.78 28.78
C TRP A 465 20.20 -2.07 28.28
N PRO A 466 19.98 -3.10 29.12
CA PRO A 466 19.34 -4.31 28.63
C PRO A 466 17.89 -4.13 28.14
N ILE A 467 17.16 -3.15 28.69
CA ILE A 467 15.81 -2.82 28.20
C ILE A 467 15.90 -2.28 26.76
N TRP A 468 16.86 -1.39 26.50
CA TRP A 468 17.11 -0.88 25.15
C TRP A 468 17.59 -1.97 24.19
N ALA A 469 18.53 -2.82 24.60
CA ALA A 469 19.02 -3.92 23.77
C ALA A 469 17.89 -4.90 23.42
N CYS A 470 17.04 -5.28 24.39
CA CYS A 470 15.86 -6.10 24.13
C CYS A 470 14.91 -5.40 23.15
N GLY A 471 14.66 -4.10 23.33
CA GLY A 471 13.80 -3.33 22.43
C GLY A 471 14.32 -3.33 20.99
N VAL A 472 15.62 -3.10 20.78
CA VAL A 472 16.26 -3.14 19.45
C VAL A 472 16.11 -4.53 18.82
N VAL A 473 16.39 -5.61 19.56
CA VAL A 473 16.23 -6.98 19.04
C VAL A 473 14.78 -7.27 18.67
N THR A 474 13.83 -6.88 19.53
CA THR A 474 12.39 -7.02 19.27
C THR A 474 11.98 -6.25 18.01
N THR A 475 12.44 -5.01 17.84
CA THR A 475 12.16 -4.21 16.64
C THR A 475 12.74 -4.85 15.38
N VAL A 476 13.99 -5.32 15.41
CA VAL A 476 14.62 -6.00 14.27
C VAL A 476 13.85 -7.26 13.90
N LEU A 477 13.49 -8.10 14.86
CA LEU A 477 12.69 -9.30 14.60
C LEU A 477 11.30 -8.97 14.04
N PHE A 478 10.65 -7.94 14.59
CA PHE A 478 9.34 -7.48 14.13
C PHE A 478 9.37 -6.98 12.66
N LEU A 479 10.47 -6.35 12.25
CA LEU A 479 10.66 -5.88 10.88
C LEU A 479 11.09 -6.99 9.92
N VAL A 480 12.00 -7.88 10.32
CA VAL A 480 12.60 -8.87 9.40
C VAL A 480 11.72 -10.11 9.21
N LEU A 481 11.08 -10.60 10.26
CA LEU A 481 10.35 -11.88 10.19
C LEU A 481 9.23 -11.90 9.13
N PRO A 482 8.37 -10.86 9.00
CA PRO A 482 7.31 -10.88 7.98
C PRO A 482 7.82 -10.91 6.53
N ILE A 483 9.04 -10.44 6.27
CA ILE A 483 9.65 -10.42 4.92
C ILE A 483 10.29 -11.76 4.59
N LEU A 484 10.65 -12.55 5.60
CA LEU A 484 11.43 -13.78 5.39
C LEU A 484 10.76 -14.76 4.40
N PRO A 485 9.44 -15.02 4.43
CA PRO A 485 8.78 -15.87 3.44
C PRO A 485 8.93 -15.33 2.02
N PHE A 486 8.74 -14.02 1.84
CA PHE A 486 8.93 -13.35 0.55
C PHE A 486 10.38 -13.46 0.06
N ALA A 487 11.37 -13.23 0.94
CA ALA A 487 12.77 -13.36 0.58
C ALA A 487 13.15 -14.80 0.20
N ILE A 488 12.60 -15.79 0.91
CA ILE A 488 12.78 -17.21 0.58
C ILE A 488 12.12 -17.53 -0.76
N ASP A 489 10.89 -17.08 -0.99
CA ASP A 489 10.14 -17.29 -2.23
C ASP A 489 10.89 -16.70 -3.44
N VAL A 490 11.32 -15.43 -3.35
CA VAL A 490 12.18 -14.78 -4.36
C VAL A 490 13.50 -15.54 -4.57
N ALA A 491 14.15 -15.99 -3.49
CA ALA A 491 15.39 -16.74 -3.58
C ALA A 491 15.20 -18.13 -4.22
N SER A 492 14.06 -18.77 -3.96
CA SER A 492 13.68 -20.08 -4.51
C SER A 492 13.12 -20.03 -5.92
N PHE A 493 12.80 -18.83 -6.42
CA PHE A 493 12.25 -18.64 -7.75
C PHE A 493 13.21 -19.21 -8.82
N PRO A 494 12.72 -20.03 -9.77
CA PRO A 494 13.56 -20.72 -10.73
C PRO A 494 14.35 -19.70 -11.58
N GLY A 495 15.67 -19.80 -11.50
CA GLY A 495 16.61 -19.04 -12.33
C GLY A 495 17.38 -19.95 -13.28
N ILE A 496 18.17 -19.35 -14.17
CA ILE A 496 19.06 -20.08 -15.08
C ILE A 496 20.50 -20.03 -14.57
N THR A 497 21.31 -21.01 -14.97
CA THR A 497 22.75 -21.01 -14.65
C THR A 497 23.46 -19.87 -15.40
N PRO A 498 24.55 -19.32 -14.84
CA PRO A 498 25.35 -18.30 -15.55
C PRO A 498 25.85 -18.77 -16.92
N SER A 499 26.14 -20.06 -17.07
CA SER A 499 26.53 -20.66 -18.36
C SER A 499 25.39 -20.69 -19.37
N ALA A 500 24.16 -21.00 -18.94
CA ALA A 500 22.98 -20.90 -19.79
C ALA A 500 22.72 -19.46 -20.23
N ARG A 501 22.83 -18.49 -19.30
CA ARG A 501 22.68 -17.06 -19.63
C ARG A 501 23.75 -16.58 -20.61
N ALA A 502 25.01 -17.00 -20.43
CA ALA A 502 26.08 -16.71 -21.36
C ALA A 502 25.83 -17.34 -22.75
N SER A 503 25.26 -18.55 -22.80
CA SER A 503 24.86 -19.21 -24.05
C SER A 503 23.75 -18.44 -24.77
N LEU A 504 22.71 -17.99 -24.05
CA LEU A 504 21.66 -17.12 -24.60
C LEU A 504 22.26 -15.84 -25.20
N ALA A 505 23.16 -15.17 -24.45
CA ALA A 505 23.84 -13.97 -24.92
C ALA A 505 24.73 -14.22 -26.14
N ALA A 506 25.46 -15.34 -26.18
CA ALA A 506 26.30 -15.70 -27.32
C ALA A 506 25.46 -16.00 -28.56
N ASN A 507 24.34 -16.73 -28.39
CA ASN A 507 23.46 -17.11 -29.50
C ASN A 507 22.66 -15.92 -30.03
N SER A 508 22.17 -15.03 -29.16
CA SER A 508 21.45 -13.82 -29.58
C SER A 508 22.35 -12.79 -30.28
N LYS A 509 23.65 -12.75 -29.95
CA LYS A 509 24.63 -11.90 -30.64
C LYS A 509 24.94 -12.34 -32.06
N LYS A 510 24.83 -13.64 -32.36
CA LYS A 510 25.02 -14.18 -33.72
C LYS A 510 23.87 -13.81 -34.66
N LEU A 511 22.72 -13.44 -34.12
CA LEU A 511 21.54 -13.10 -34.89
C LEU A 511 21.56 -11.62 -35.26
N SER A 512 21.36 -11.33 -36.54
CA SER A 512 21.11 -9.97 -37.04
C SER A 512 19.65 -9.58 -36.73
N SER A 513 19.45 -8.45 -36.06
CA SER A 513 18.11 -7.84 -36.00
C SER A 513 17.72 -7.38 -37.41
N THR A 514 16.50 -7.68 -37.82
CA THR A 514 15.98 -7.42 -39.18
C THR A 514 15.55 -5.96 -39.40
N GLY A 515 15.94 -5.04 -38.52
CA GLY A 515 15.74 -3.59 -38.65
C GLY A 515 14.53 -3.06 -37.86
N ASN A 516 14.36 -1.73 -37.89
CA ASN A 516 13.30 -1.01 -37.18
C ASN A 516 11.92 -1.47 -37.67
N ALA A 517 11.34 -2.43 -36.97
CA ALA A 517 10.00 -2.92 -37.26
C ALA A 517 8.96 -1.82 -36.98
N GLN A 518 7.88 -1.82 -37.77
CA GLN A 518 6.88 -0.74 -37.76
C GLN A 518 6.18 -0.59 -36.40
N PRO A 519 5.80 0.63 -35.97
CA PRO A 519 5.06 0.83 -34.73
C PRO A 519 3.74 0.05 -34.74
N MET A 520 3.32 -0.46 -33.57
CA MET A 520 1.96 -0.98 -33.40
C MET A 520 1.00 0.17 -33.67
N MET A 521 0.17 0.05 -34.71
CA MET A 521 -0.92 0.99 -34.89
C MET A 521 -1.93 0.75 -33.77
N ARG A 522 -2.07 1.72 -32.86
CA ARG A 522 -3.22 1.76 -31.95
C ARG A 522 -4.45 2.16 -32.77
N ALA A 523 -4.92 1.28 -33.65
CA ALA A 523 -6.15 1.50 -34.38
C ALA A 523 -7.31 1.39 -33.38
N SER A 524 -7.84 2.54 -32.93
CA SER A 524 -9.11 2.61 -32.23
C SER A 524 -10.22 2.11 -33.13
N VAL A 525 -11.01 1.18 -32.61
CA VAL A 525 -12.04 0.37 -33.27
C VAL A 525 -13.22 1.20 -33.80
N PRO A 526 -13.90 0.75 -34.88
CA PRO A 526 -15.36 0.90 -34.96
C PRO A 526 -16.21 -0.38 -35.00
N LEU A 527 -15.67 -1.61 -35.11
CA LEU A 527 -16.55 -2.81 -35.20
C LEU A 527 -17.12 -3.33 -33.87
N GLU A 528 -16.40 -3.27 -32.74
CA GLU A 528 -16.97 -3.61 -31.40
C GLU A 528 -18.04 -2.59 -30.97
N TYR A 529 -17.86 -1.31 -31.34
CA TYR A 529 -18.88 -0.28 -31.21
C TYR A 529 -20.10 -0.59 -32.10
N LEU A 530 -19.88 -1.17 -33.29
CA LEU A 530 -20.93 -1.66 -34.20
C LEU A 530 -21.61 -2.94 -33.71
N GLN A 531 -20.91 -3.85 -33.03
CA GLN A 531 -21.51 -5.04 -32.40
C GLN A 531 -22.36 -4.66 -31.17
N GLN A 532 -21.93 -3.66 -30.39
CA GLN A 532 -22.74 -3.09 -29.31
C GLN A 532 -23.92 -2.24 -29.82
N THR A 533 -23.84 -1.68 -31.03
CA THR A 533 -24.99 -1.04 -31.71
C THR A 533 -25.82 -2.01 -32.59
N GLN A 534 -25.33 -3.22 -32.87
CA GLN A 534 -25.98 -4.24 -33.73
C GLN A 534 -27.22 -4.88 -33.10
N HIS A 535 -27.42 -4.75 -31.79
CA HIS A 535 -28.69 -5.16 -31.19
C HIS A 535 -29.89 -4.31 -31.66
N LYS A 536 -29.71 -3.33 -32.57
CA LYS A 536 -30.77 -2.42 -33.00
C LYS A 536 -31.07 -2.33 -34.50
N THR A 537 -30.36 -2.96 -35.43
CA THR A 537 -30.69 -2.82 -36.88
C THR A 537 -30.33 -4.03 -37.75
N ASP A 538 -31.31 -4.48 -38.55
CA ASP A 538 -31.26 -5.52 -39.60
C ASP A 538 -30.37 -5.12 -40.81
N ILE A 539 -29.08 -4.84 -40.60
CA ILE A 539 -28.15 -4.61 -41.71
C ILE A 539 -27.63 -5.96 -42.20
N ASN A 540 -27.82 -6.23 -43.49
CA ASN A 540 -27.35 -7.43 -44.17
C ASN A 540 -25.81 -7.50 -44.10
N LEU A 541 -25.26 -8.54 -43.48
CA LEU A 541 -23.81 -8.70 -43.23
C LEU A 541 -22.98 -8.52 -44.52
N THR A 542 -23.53 -8.96 -45.65
CA THR A 542 -22.97 -8.80 -46.99
C THR A 542 -22.82 -7.34 -47.41
N GLU A 543 -23.77 -6.47 -47.06
CA GLU A 543 -23.76 -5.04 -47.38
C GLU A 543 -22.76 -4.28 -46.49
N LEU A 544 -22.59 -4.71 -45.24
CA LEU A 544 -21.57 -4.16 -44.34
C LEU A 544 -20.14 -4.53 -44.79
N VAL A 545 -19.91 -5.80 -45.15
CA VAL A 545 -18.62 -6.26 -45.71
C VAL A 545 -18.31 -5.53 -47.01
N ALA A 546 -19.29 -5.39 -47.91
CA ALA A 546 -19.15 -4.61 -49.14
C ALA A 546 -18.87 -3.11 -48.89
N SER A 547 -19.48 -2.52 -47.85
CA SER A 547 -19.28 -1.11 -47.49
C SER A 547 -17.90 -0.80 -46.90
N GLN A 548 -17.26 -1.78 -46.25
CA GLN A 548 -15.99 -1.56 -45.57
C GLN A 548 -14.78 -1.56 -46.51
N ARG A 549 -14.92 -2.05 -47.76
CA ARG A 549 -13.86 -2.09 -48.80
C ARG A 549 -12.48 -2.49 -48.27
N PHE A 550 -12.43 -3.35 -47.25
CA PHE A 550 -11.18 -3.77 -46.63
C PHE A 550 -10.58 -4.86 -47.50
N LEU A 551 -9.65 -4.49 -48.39
CA LEU A 551 -9.00 -5.43 -49.30
C LEU A 551 -7.79 -6.07 -48.61
N PRO A 552 -7.46 -7.34 -48.93
CA PRO A 552 -6.27 -7.99 -48.38
C PRO A 552 -4.97 -7.24 -48.71
N GLU A 553 -4.94 -6.54 -49.85
CA GLU A 553 -3.84 -5.73 -50.36
C GLU A 553 -3.58 -4.50 -49.47
N ASP A 554 -4.63 -3.86 -48.95
CA ASP A 554 -4.52 -2.68 -48.09
C ASP A 554 -3.67 -2.96 -46.84
N TYR A 555 -3.72 -4.18 -46.30
CA TYR A 555 -2.93 -4.54 -45.12
C TYR A 555 -1.44 -4.70 -45.41
N LEU A 556 -1.10 -5.31 -46.56
CA LEU A 556 0.28 -5.47 -46.98
C LEU A 556 0.92 -4.09 -47.28
N GLU A 557 0.13 -3.16 -47.82
CA GLU A 557 0.53 -1.78 -48.07
C GLU A 557 0.67 -0.95 -46.79
N ILE A 558 -0.27 -1.08 -45.84
CA ILE A 558 -0.21 -0.42 -44.53
C ILE A 558 1.10 -0.78 -43.80
N GLY A 559 1.53 -2.05 -43.91
CA GLY A 559 2.79 -2.56 -43.35
C GLY A 559 4.07 -2.04 -44.03
N ASP A 560 3.96 -1.27 -45.11
CA ASP A 560 5.10 -0.69 -45.86
C ASP A 560 5.24 0.83 -45.63
N ILE A 561 4.30 1.44 -44.90
CA ILE A 561 4.34 2.85 -44.54
C ILE A 561 5.20 3.07 -43.29
N ALA A 562 6.51 3.21 -43.47
CA ALA A 562 7.40 3.63 -42.38
C ALA A 562 7.41 5.17 -42.28
N PRO A 563 7.36 5.76 -41.07
CA PRO A 563 7.79 7.13 -40.87
C PRO A 563 9.28 7.19 -41.23
N ASP A 564 9.67 8.09 -42.14
CA ASP A 564 11.07 8.42 -42.32
C ASP A 564 11.64 9.14 -41.07
N ASP A 565 12.94 9.41 -41.04
CA ASP A 565 13.60 10.15 -39.95
C ASP A 565 13.00 11.57 -39.71
N THR A 566 12.10 12.03 -40.58
CA THR A 566 11.35 13.30 -40.46
C THR A 566 9.90 13.12 -40.00
N GLY A 567 9.45 11.89 -39.73
CA GLY A 567 8.08 11.58 -39.33
C GLY A 567 7.06 11.59 -40.47
N VAL A 568 7.52 11.67 -41.73
CA VAL A 568 6.64 11.65 -42.91
C VAL A 568 6.47 10.21 -43.37
N LEU A 569 5.22 9.78 -43.46
CA LEU A 569 4.82 8.48 -43.97
C LEU A 569 5.06 8.45 -45.49
N ARG A 570 6.11 7.76 -45.96
CA ARG A 570 6.33 7.49 -47.39
C ARG A 570 6.25 5.98 -47.63
N ALA A 571 5.50 5.58 -48.66
CA ALA A 571 5.55 4.23 -49.21
C ALA A 571 6.98 3.97 -49.71
N SER A 572 7.73 3.14 -48.99
CA SER A 572 9.13 2.87 -49.32
C SER A 572 9.27 1.47 -49.90
N ASN A 573 9.71 1.41 -51.16
CA ASN A 573 10.24 0.27 -51.92
C ASN A 573 9.49 -1.09 -51.80
N PRO A 574 8.88 -1.62 -52.88
CA PRO A 574 8.06 -2.85 -52.90
C PRO A 574 8.83 -4.17 -52.68
N ASP A 575 10.00 -4.12 -52.05
CA ASP A 575 10.73 -5.32 -51.70
C ASP A 575 9.99 -5.97 -50.53
N ASN A 576 9.16 -6.99 -50.85
CA ASN A 576 8.33 -7.87 -49.98
C ASN A 576 9.14 -8.64 -48.91
N ARG A 577 10.27 -8.09 -48.48
CA ARG A 577 11.29 -8.66 -47.62
C ARG A 577 11.21 -8.16 -46.18
N ARG A 578 10.41 -7.14 -45.89
CA ARG A 578 10.34 -6.53 -44.56
C ARG A 578 9.51 -7.35 -43.56
N PRO A 579 9.99 -7.48 -42.32
CA PRO A 579 9.20 -8.11 -41.26
C PRO A 579 7.95 -7.28 -40.96
N LEU A 580 6.83 -7.97 -40.72
CA LEU A 580 5.57 -7.37 -40.29
C LEU A 580 5.45 -7.44 -38.76
N ARG A 581 4.80 -6.46 -38.13
CA ARG A 581 4.39 -6.56 -36.71
C ARG A 581 2.93 -6.99 -36.63
N ALA A 582 2.64 -7.93 -35.74
CA ALA A 582 1.28 -8.36 -35.53
C ALA A 582 0.47 -7.24 -34.86
N ASP A 583 -0.53 -6.75 -35.58
CA ASP A 583 -1.64 -6.02 -34.98
C ASP A 583 -2.78 -7.00 -34.71
N ARG A 584 -3.12 -7.15 -33.43
CA ARG A 584 -4.13 -8.11 -33.01
C ARG A 584 -5.50 -7.85 -33.65
N TYR A 585 -5.90 -6.58 -33.75
CA TYR A 585 -7.20 -6.22 -34.30
C TYR A 585 -7.24 -6.49 -35.79
N ILE A 586 -6.18 -6.13 -36.52
CA ILE A 586 -6.14 -6.31 -37.96
C ILE A 586 -6.05 -7.80 -38.33
N LEU A 587 -5.26 -8.59 -37.60
CA LEU A 587 -5.19 -10.03 -37.81
C LEU A 587 -6.53 -10.73 -37.51
N SER A 588 -7.21 -10.34 -36.43
CA SER A 588 -8.56 -10.85 -36.12
C SER A 588 -9.51 -10.60 -37.27
N ARG A 589 -9.56 -9.36 -37.77
CA ARG A 589 -10.43 -8.99 -38.88
C ARG A 589 -10.08 -9.71 -40.17
N SER A 590 -8.80 -9.82 -40.51
CA SER A 590 -8.35 -10.49 -41.73
C SER A 590 -8.85 -11.94 -41.78
N ILE A 591 -8.77 -12.64 -40.65
CA ILE A 591 -9.27 -14.00 -40.53
C ILE A 591 -10.80 -14.05 -40.44
N GLU A 592 -11.47 -13.07 -39.85
CA GLU A 592 -12.93 -12.95 -39.88
C GLU A 592 -13.45 -12.79 -41.32
N PHE A 593 -12.86 -11.92 -42.13
CA PHE A 593 -13.20 -11.76 -43.55
C PHE A 593 -12.89 -13.02 -44.35
N ALA A 594 -11.73 -13.64 -44.13
CA ALA A 594 -11.38 -14.89 -44.79
C ALA A 594 -12.36 -16.02 -44.43
N ASN A 595 -12.82 -16.09 -43.18
CA ASN A 595 -13.86 -17.03 -42.76
C ASN A 595 -15.21 -16.75 -43.43
N TYR A 596 -15.56 -15.48 -43.65
CA TYR A 596 -16.78 -15.10 -44.36
C TYR A 596 -16.76 -15.61 -45.81
N PHE A 597 -15.68 -15.37 -46.56
CA PHE A 597 -15.56 -15.88 -47.93
C PHE A 597 -15.47 -17.40 -47.98
N ARG A 598 -14.81 -18.03 -46.99
CA ARG A 598 -14.84 -19.49 -46.84
C ARG A 598 -16.26 -20.01 -46.69
N TYR A 599 -17.07 -19.36 -45.86
CA TYR A 599 -18.47 -19.73 -45.68
C TYR A 599 -19.27 -19.60 -46.98
N LEU A 600 -19.08 -18.52 -47.76
CA LEU A 600 -19.74 -18.35 -49.05
C LEU A 600 -19.39 -19.47 -50.04
N VAL A 601 -18.11 -19.83 -50.15
CA VAL A 601 -17.66 -20.94 -51.01
C VAL A 601 -18.25 -22.27 -50.56
N THR A 602 -18.33 -22.54 -49.25
CA THR A 602 -18.99 -23.76 -48.74
C THR A 602 -20.50 -23.79 -49.05
N GLN A 603 -21.17 -22.63 -49.09
CA GLN A 603 -22.61 -22.56 -49.44
C GLN A 603 -22.85 -22.68 -50.94
N ASN A 604 -21.98 -22.09 -51.76
CA ASN A 604 -22.08 -22.11 -53.21
C ASN A 604 -20.70 -22.28 -53.85
N PRO A 605 -20.23 -23.54 -54.06
CA PRO A 605 -18.92 -23.81 -54.63
C PRO A 605 -18.73 -23.30 -56.07
N GLU A 606 -19.82 -23.07 -56.81
CA GLU A 606 -19.79 -22.58 -58.20
C GLU A 606 -19.65 -21.05 -58.29
N ASP A 607 -19.73 -20.32 -57.17
CA ASP A 607 -19.55 -18.86 -57.15
C ASP A 607 -18.08 -18.48 -57.37
N SER A 608 -17.74 -18.14 -58.62
CA SER A 608 -16.38 -17.77 -59.02
C SER A 608 -15.82 -16.58 -58.25
N ASP A 609 -16.67 -15.62 -57.89
CA ASP A 609 -16.24 -14.39 -57.22
C ASP A 609 -15.91 -14.67 -55.75
N ALA A 610 -16.69 -15.55 -55.11
CA ALA A 610 -16.41 -16.01 -53.75
C ALA A 610 -15.12 -16.85 -53.69
N VAL A 611 -14.89 -17.73 -54.68
CA VAL A 611 -13.66 -18.53 -54.78
C VAL A 611 -12.44 -17.65 -55.02
N GLU A 612 -12.52 -16.68 -55.94
CA GLU A 612 -11.42 -15.73 -56.20
C GLU A 612 -11.12 -14.89 -54.96
N SER A 613 -12.16 -14.38 -54.28
CA SER A 613 -12.00 -13.58 -53.06
C SER A 613 -11.38 -14.39 -51.92
N LEU A 614 -11.79 -15.65 -51.73
CA LEU A 614 -11.17 -16.54 -50.76
C LEU A 614 -9.70 -16.80 -51.13
N GLY A 615 -9.39 -17.01 -52.41
CA GLY A 615 -8.02 -17.17 -52.90
C GLY A 615 -7.13 -15.97 -52.56
N LYS A 616 -7.62 -14.75 -52.80
CA LYS A 616 -6.93 -13.50 -52.41
C LYS A 616 -6.65 -13.42 -50.91
N TRP A 617 -7.60 -13.82 -50.07
CA TRP A 617 -7.40 -13.87 -48.62
C TRP A 617 -6.40 -14.95 -48.18
N ILE A 618 -6.42 -16.13 -48.81
CA ILE A 618 -5.44 -17.20 -48.55
C ILE A 618 -4.04 -16.73 -48.91
N ASP A 619 -3.86 -16.10 -50.07
CA ASP A 619 -2.58 -15.54 -50.49
C ASP A 619 -2.08 -14.45 -49.55
N ALA A 620 -2.96 -13.51 -49.19
CA ALA A 620 -2.60 -12.43 -48.28
C ALA A 620 -2.21 -12.98 -46.89
N LEU A 621 -3.00 -13.89 -46.32
CA LEU A 621 -2.68 -14.53 -45.04
C LEU A 621 -1.38 -15.35 -45.11
N THR A 622 -1.09 -15.98 -46.24
CA THR A 622 0.19 -16.67 -46.46
C THR A 622 1.36 -15.69 -46.44
N GLU A 623 1.25 -14.55 -47.15
CA GLU A 623 2.28 -13.50 -47.14
C GLU A 623 2.44 -12.88 -45.74
N ILE A 624 1.34 -12.64 -45.03
CA ILE A 624 1.32 -12.16 -43.65
C ILE A 624 2.09 -13.13 -42.75
N ALA A 625 1.83 -14.44 -42.84
CA ALA A 625 2.55 -15.45 -42.06
C ALA A 625 4.05 -15.39 -42.36
N VAL A 626 4.46 -15.39 -43.65
CA VAL A 626 5.87 -15.31 -44.07
C VAL A 626 6.56 -14.05 -43.52
N ARG A 627 5.91 -12.89 -43.60
CA ARG A 627 6.46 -11.61 -43.09
C ARG A 627 6.50 -11.57 -41.57
N LEU A 628 5.51 -12.12 -40.87
CA LEU A 628 5.52 -12.25 -39.41
C LEU A 628 6.65 -13.18 -38.94
N ARG A 629 6.91 -14.29 -39.66
CA ARG A 629 8.04 -15.19 -39.37
C ARG A 629 9.38 -14.48 -39.41
N ARG A 630 9.54 -13.40 -40.19
CA ARG A 630 10.78 -12.59 -40.24
C ARG A 630 10.96 -11.61 -39.08
N SER A 631 9.92 -11.38 -38.27
CA SER A 631 9.97 -10.48 -37.13
C SER A 631 10.92 -10.97 -36.03
N ASP A 632 11.45 -10.02 -35.27
CA ASP A 632 12.28 -10.26 -34.08
C ASP A 632 11.47 -10.43 -32.78
N ARG A 633 10.15 -10.15 -32.82
CA ARG A 633 9.24 -10.25 -31.68
C ARG A 633 8.71 -11.67 -31.53
N TRP A 634 8.74 -12.19 -30.32
CA TRP A 634 8.13 -13.47 -29.98
C TRP A 634 6.61 -13.50 -30.24
N TYR A 635 5.91 -12.42 -29.89
CA TYR A 635 4.47 -12.28 -30.14
C TYR A 635 4.09 -12.44 -31.62
N ASP A 636 4.89 -11.88 -32.52
CA ASP A 636 4.64 -11.95 -33.96
C ASP A 636 4.76 -13.39 -34.48
N GLN A 637 5.56 -14.25 -33.83
CA GLN A 637 5.61 -15.68 -34.13
C GLN A 637 4.34 -16.41 -33.71
N HIS A 638 3.76 -16.04 -32.56
CA HIS A 638 2.49 -16.58 -32.11
C HIS A 638 1.33 -16.12 -33.01
N ALA A 639 1.40 -14.89 -33.50
CA ALA A 639 0.48 -14.37 -34.51
C ALA A 639 0.59 -15.15 -35.83
N ALA A 640 1.80 -15.44 -36.30
CA ALA A 640 2.02 -16.29 -37.47
C ALA A 640 1.43 -17.69 -37.29
N ASP A 641 1.61 -18.29 -36.10
CA ASP A 641 1.00 -19.59 -35.76
C ASP A 641 -0.53 -19.53 -35.87
N ASN A 642 -1.17 -18.44 -35.45
CA ASN A 642 -2.63 -18.29 -35.55
C ASN A 642 -3.11 -18.26 -37.00
N VAL A 643 -2.36 -17.60 -37.88
CA VAL A 643 -2.63 -17.56 -39.32
C VAL A 643 -2.42 -18.94 -39.96
N GLU A 644 -1.32 -19.60 -39.64
CA GLU A 644 -1.00 -20.94 -40.16
C GLU A 644 -2.00 -22.01 -39.67
N ILE A 645 -2.47 -21.92 -38.43
CA ILE A 645 -3.57 -22.76 -37.92
C ILE A 645 -4.83 -22.55 -38.74
N TRP A 646 -5.20 -21.29 -39.02
CA TRP A 646 -6.36 -21.00 -39.84
C TRP A 646 -6.25 -21.59 -41.25
N LEU A 647 -5.08 -21.41 -41.89
CA LEU A 647 -4.79 -21.94 -43.22
C LEU A 647 -4.86 -23.47 -43.23
N THR A 648 -4.21 -24.11 -42.26
CA THR A 648 -4.25 -25.58 -42.10
C THR A 648 -5.68 -26.07 -41.94
N GLN A 649 -6.45 -25.47 -41.03
CA GLN A 649 -7.83 -25.87 -40.78
C GLN A 649 -8.75 -25.66 -41.98
N THR A 650 -8.51 -24.62 -42.77
CA THR A 650 -9.30 -24.30 -43.96
C THR A 650 -8.96 -25.25 -45.10
N LEU A 651 -7.69 -25.46 -45.40
CA LEU A 651 -7.24 -26.31 -46.50
C LEU A 651 -7.45 -27.81 -46.20
N SER A 652 -7.43 -28.23 -44.93
CA SER A 652 -7.70 -29.62 -44.54
C SER A 652 -9.17 -30.03 -44.66
N ARG A 653 -10.11 -29.10 -44.91
CA ARG A 653 -11.53 -29.47 -45.03
C ARG A 653 -11.82 -30.22 -46.34
N GLN A 654 -12.76 -31.16 -46.27
CA GLN A 654 -13.15 -31.97 -47.43
C GLN A 654 -13.90 -31.16 -48.49
N ASP A 655 -14.71 -30.18 -48.07
CA ASP A 655 -15.50 -29.31 -48.96
C ASP A 655 -14.66 -28.35 -49.80
N LEU A 656 -13.37 -28.20 -49.48
CA LEU A 656 -12.44 -27.31 -50.17
C LEU A 656 -11.28 -28.07 -50.85
N MET A 657 -11.37 -29.40 -50.97
CA MET A 657 -10.31 -30.23 -51.56
C MET A 657 -9.97 -29.80 -53.00
N GLU A 658 -10.98 -29.45 -53.81
CA GLU A 658 -10.79 -29.01 -55.20
C GLU A 658 -9.98 -27.71 -55.31
N LEU A 659 -9.95 -26.89 -54.26
CA LEU A 659 -9.16 -25.65 -54.24
C LEU A 659 -7.69 -25.91 -53.91
N ARG A 660 -7.32 -27.11 -53.43
CA ARG A 660 -5.93 -27.41 -53.04
C ARG A 660 -4.97 -27.39 -54.23
N SER A 661 -5.43 -27.77 -55.42
CA SER A 661 -4.62 -27.76 -56.64
C SER A 661 -4.38 -26.35 -57.20
N ARG A 662 -5.05 -25.32 -56.68
CA ARG A 662 -4.88 -23.93 -57.12
C ARG A 662 -3.56 -23.35 -56.59
N ASP A 663 -2.94 -22.46 -57.37
CA ASP A 663 -1.66 -21.82 -57.05
C ASP A 663 -1.61 -21.19 -55.65
N PHE A 664 -2.69 -20.49 -55.24
CA PHE A 664 -2.76 -19.86 -53.93
C PHE A 664 -2.71 -20.88 -52.77
N SER A 665 -3.37 -22.02 -52.93
CA SER A 665 -3.36 -23.10 -51.95
C SER A 665 -2.01 -23.82 -51.94
N GLN A 666 -1.42 -24.07 -53.10
CA GLN A 666 -0.09 -24.70 -53.21
C GLN A 666 0.99 -23.85 -52.53
N ARG A 667 0.95 -22.52 -52.70
CA ARG A 667 1.85 -21.60 -51.98
C ARG A 667 1.63 -21.66 -50.47
N ALA A 668 0.37 -21.64 -50.01
CA ALA A 668 0.05 -21.78 -48.60
C ALA A 668 0.54 -23.12 -48.02
N ILE A 669 0.33 -24.23 -48.74
CA ILE A 669 0.78 -25.58 -48.35
C ILE A 669 2.31 -25.63 -48.23
N ALA A 670 3.04 -25.05 -49.19
CA ALA A 670 4.50 -24.99 -49.15
C ALA A 670 5.02 -24.24 -47.91
N VAL A 671 4.36 -23.13 -47.52
CA VAL A 671 4.68 -22.40 -46.28
C VAL A 671 4.34 -23.22 -45.04
N LEU A 672 3.20 -23.91 -45.04
CA LEU A 672 2.76 -24.77 -43.93
C LEU A 672 3.70 -25.97 -43.70
N ALA A 673 4.30 -26.49 -44.78
CA ALA A 673 5.23 -27.62 -44.77
C ALA A 673 6.61 -27.28 -44.14
N ASP A 674 7.01 -26.01 -44.15
CA ASP A 674 8.33 -25.55 -43.67
C ASP A 674 8.44 -25.52 -42.15
N GLN A 675 8.45 -26.70 -41.53
CA GLN A 675 8.62 -26.86 -40.09
C GLN A 675 9.99 -26.32 -39.62
N ALA A 676 11.05 -26.54 -40.40
CA ALA A 676 12.40 -26.13 -40.03
C ALA A 676 12.53 -24.60 -40.01
N GLY A 677 12.00 -23.91 -41.02
CA GLY A 677 11.95 -22.46 -41.07
C GLY A 677 11.09 -21.87 -39.95
N ARG A 678 9.95 -22.50 -39.63
CA ARG A 678 9.09 -22.14 -38.49
C ARG A 678 9.87 -22.19 -37.17
N SER A 679 10.56 -23.30 -36.90
CA SER A 679 11.35 -23.47 -35.68
C SER A 679 12.54 -22.51 -35.60
N ALA A 680 13.24 -22.28 -36.71
CA ALA A 680 14.32 -21.30 -36.78
C ALA A 680 13.82 -19.86 -36.54
N ALA A 681 12.66 -19.49 -37.09
CA ALA A 681 12.02 -18.19 -36.88
C ALA A 681 11.62 -17.99 -35.41
N ARG A 682 10.97 -18.98 -34.80
CA ARG A 682 10.63 -18.98 -33.37
C ARG A 682 11.86 -18.82 -32.48
N ARG A 683 12.92 -19.61 -32.74
CA ARG A 683 14.20 -19.54 -32.01
C ARG A 683 14.83 -18.15 -32.11
N ARG A 684 14.88 -17.58 -33.31
CA ARG A 684 15.39 -16.23 -33.55
C ARG A 684 14.61 -15.19 -32.74
N ALA A 685 13.28 -15.23 -32.81
CA ALA A 685 12.43 -14.27 -32.13
C ALA A 685 12.56 -14.34 -30.60
N VAL A 686 12.64 -15.53 -30.01
CA VAL A 686 12.87 -15.70 -28.57
C VAL A 686 14.21 -15.08 -28.15
N LEU A 687 15.29 -15.40 -28.87
CA LEU A 687 16.63 -14.90 -28.56
C LEU A 687 16.77 -13.38 -28.74
N LEU A 688 16.15 -12.81 -29.79
CA LEU A 688 16.19 -11.37 -30.04
C LEU A 688 15.29 -10.61 -29.06
N SER A 689 14.13 -11.14 -28.69
CA SER A 689 13.27 -10.57 -27.66
C SER A 689 13.99 -10.52 -26.31
N TRP A 690 14.65 -11.61 -25.93
CA TRP A 690 15.48 -11.68 -24.73
C TRP A 690 16.63 -10.67 -24.74
N ARG A 691 17.34 -10.55 -25.88
CA ARG A 691 18.45 -9.61 -26.03
C ARG A 691 18.00 -8.15 -25.91
N ARG A 692 16.87 -7.80 -26.52
CA ARG A 692 16.31 -6.44 -26.47
C ARG A 692 15.99 -6.04 -25.02
N GLU A 693 15.48 -6.97 -24.23
CA GLU A 693 15.18 -6.72 -22.81
C GLU A 693 16.44 -6.58 -21.95
N MET A 694 17.40 -7.50 -22.13
CA MET A 694 18.59 -7.57 -21.27
C MET A 694 19.68 -6.54 -21.65
N ASP A 695 19.64 -6.01 -22.88
CA ASP A 695 20.59 -5.04 -23.42
C ASP A 695 19.81 -3.97 -24.22
N PRO A 696 18.97 -3.15 -23.54
CA PRO A 696 18.10 -2.20 -24.21
C PRO A 696 18.94 -1.10 -24.88
N PRO A 697 18.62 -0.69 -26.13
CA PRO A 697 19.35 0.37 -26.80
C PRO A 697 19.26 1.69 -26.01
N PRO A 698 20.32 2.53 -26.02
CA PRO A 698 20.35 3.78 -25.22
C PRO A 698 19.20 4.75 -25.50
N MET A 699 18.65 4.73 -26.72
CA MET A 699 17.54 5.61 -27.13
C MET A 699 16.14 5.05 -26.82
N GLU A 700 16.03 3.79 -26.40
CA GLU A 700 14.74 3.13 -26.16
C GLU A 700 14.28 3.24 -24.70
N HIS A 701 15.10 3.71 -23.76
CA HIS A 701 14.74 3.81 -22.33
C HIS A 701 13.50 4.67 -22.05
N ASP A 702 13.25 5.72 -22.83
CA ASP A 702 12.07 6.58 -22.66
C ASP A 702 10.86 6.15 -23.52
N ARG A 703 11.07 5.47 -24.66
CA ARG A 703 9.97 4.96 -25.53
C ARG A 703 9.50 3.56 -25.15
N ALA A 704 10.34 2.73 -24.54
CA ALA A 704 10.01 1.37 -24.13
C ALA A 704 8.99 1.35 -22.99
N LYS A 705 8.96 2.40 -22.14
CA LYS A 705 7.93 2.58 -21.10
C LYS A 705 6.51 2.80 -21.63
N ASP A 706 6.36 3.17 -22.91
CA ASP A 706 5.05 3.29 -23.57
C ASP A 706 4.73 2.07 -24.47
N LEU A 707 5.70 1.16 -24.65
CA LEU A 707 5.60 -0.03 -25.52
C LEU A 707 5.69 -1.37 -24.75
N ASP A 708 5.49 -1.32 -23.42
CA ASP A 708 5.19 -2.34 -22.39
C ASP A 708 5.22 -3.85 -22.76
N MET A 709 6.17 -4.38 -23.52
CA MET A 709 6.07 -5.77 -23.94
C MET A 709 7.38 -6.54 -24.24
N PHE A 710 7.78 -7.45 -23.34
CA PHE A 710 8.75 -8.52 -23.59
C PHE A 710 8.39 -9.32 -24.85
N GLY A 711 9.20 -9.17 -25.90
CA GLY A 711 8.94 -9.80 -27.19
C GLY A 711 7.58 -9.48 -27.81
N GLY A 712 6.91 -8.41 -27.37
CA GLY A 712 5.59 -8.04 -27.83
C GLY A 712 4.40 -8.62 -27.05
N PHE A 713 4.62 -9.25 -25.89
CA PHE A 713 3.56 -9.62 -24.92
C PHE A 713 3.45 -8.65 -23.75
N ARG A 714 2.25 -8.38 -23.25
CA ARG A 714 2.04 -7.50 -22.07
C ARG A 714 2.54 -8.18 -20.80
N GLU A 715 3.67 -7.71 -20.29
CA GLU A 715 4.28 -8.24 -19.06
C GLU A 715 3.37 -8.13 -17.85
N ASN A 716 2.60 -7.04 -17.72
CA ASN A 716 1.67 -6.86 -16.62
C ASN A 716 0.69 -8.04 -16.47
N ASP A 717 0.29 -8.66 -17.59
CA ASP A 717 -0.63 -9.79 -17.58
C ASP A 717 0.03 -11.08 -17.03
N TRP A 718 1.36 -11.21 -17.14
CA TRP A 718 2.14 -12.34 -16.62
C TRP A 718 2.35 -12.23 -15.11
N PHE A 719 2.33 -10.99 -14.61
CA PHE A 719 2.61 -10.67 -13.23
C PHE A 719 1.36 -10.44 -12.38
N LEU A 720 0.14 -10.54 -12.94
CA LEU A 720 -1.11 -10.28 -12.21
C LEU A 720 -1.27 -11.11 -10.92
N TRP A 721 -0.70 -12.31 -10.89
CA TRP A 721 -0.80 -13.25 -9.77
C TRP A 721 0.36 -13.13 -8.78
N TYR A 722 1.40 -12.37 -9.12
CA TYR A 722 2.52 -12.07 -8.23
C TYR A 722 2.28 -10.71 -7.56
N PRO A 723 2.64 -10.55 -6.28
CA PRO A 723 2.66 -9.23 -5.66
C PRO A 723 3.56 -8.30 -6.46
N GLN A 724 3.13 -7.06 -6.70
CA GLN A 724 3.85 -6.07 -7.53
C GLN A 724 5.28 -5.82 -7.03
N GLU A 725 5.47 -5.89 -5.71
CA GLU A 725 6.77 -5.77 -5.07
C GLU A 725 7.67 -6.96 -5.39
N LYS A 726 7.12 -8.17 -5.61
CA LYS A 726 7.87 -9.37 -6.01
C LYS A 726 8.39 -9.25 -7.43
N VAL A 727 7.58 -8.69 -8.35
CA VAL A 727 7.86 -8.61 -9.79
C VAL A 727 9.27 -8.08 -10.06
N HIS A 728 9.62 -6.95 -9.44
CA HIS A 728 10.92 -6.31 -9.59
C HIS A 728 12.12 -7.20 -9.21
N TRP A 729 11.94 -8.20 -8.34
CA TRP A 729 13.01 -9.11 -7.94
C TRP A 729 13.09 -10.39 -8.79
N ILE A 730 11.99 -10.76 -9.46
CA ILE A 730 11.89 -12.02 -10.19
C ILE A 730 11.81 -11.83 -11.71
N GLN A 731 11.53 -10.63 -12.21
CA GLN A 731 11.28 -10.35 -13.63
C GLN A 731 12.40 -10.90 -14.51
N ASP A 732 13.65 -10.49 -14.28
CA ASP A 732 14.80 -11.00 -15.05
C ASP A 732 14.91 -12.53 -15.03
N ARG A 733 14.68 -13.15 -13.86
CA ARG A 733 14.78 -14.60 -13.68
C ARG A 733 13.67 -15.33 -14.42
N LEU A 734 12.45 -14.79 -14.35
CA LEU A 734 11.29 -15.31 -15.08
C LEU A 734 11.55 -15.24 -16.58
N LEU A 735 11.96 -14.07 -17.09
CA LEU A 735 12.22 -13.86 -18.52
C LEU A 735 13.36 -14.78 -19.02
N ASP A 736 14.46 -14.86 -18.25
CA ASP A 736 15.55 -15.81 -18.49
C ASP A 736 15.02 -17.25 -18.60
N ARG A 737 14.24 -17.71 -17.61
CA ARG A 737 13.74 -19.09 -17.56
C ARG A 737 12.71 -19.39 -18.65
N LEU A 738 11.80 -18.46 -18.94
CA LEU A 738 10.81 -18.56 -20.01
C LEU A 738 11.49 -18.75 -21.37
N CYS A 739 12.53 -17.97 -21.66
CA CYS A 739 13.28 -18.13 -22.90
C CYS A 739 13.96 -19.49 -22.99
N VAL A 740 14.59 -19.95 -21.91
CA VAL A 740 15.21 -21.28 -21.89
C VAL A 740 14.16 -22.38 -22.09
N ALA A 741 13.03 -22.33 -21.39
CA ALA A 741 11.96 -23.32 -21.52
C ALA A 741 11.39 -23.37 -22.96
N ALA A 742 11.20 -22.20 -23.57
CA ALA A 742 10.73 -22.10 -24.96
C ALA A 742 11.75 -22.62 -25.98
N LEU A 743 13.05 -22.38 -25.76
CA LEU A 743 14.12 -22.92 -26.61
C LEU A 743 14.26 -24.43 -26.46
N GLN A 744 14.18 -24.94 -25.22
CA GLN A 744 14.17 -26.38 -24.94
C GLN A 744 12.95 -27.08 -25.55
N LEU A 745 11.79 -26.41 -25.56
CA LEU A 745 10.59 -26.89 -26.24
C LEU A 745 10.84 -27.06 -27.75
N ILE A 746 11.52 -26.09 -28.38
CA ILE A 746 11.92 -26.16 -29.80
C ILE A 746 12.90 -27.30 -30.02
N ASP A 747 13.97 -27.37 -29.22
CA ASP A 747 15.01 -28.40 -29.31
C ASP A 747 14.44 -29.81 -29.17
N ALA A 748 13.59 -30.04 -28.16
CA ALA A 748 12.99 -31.35 -27.94
C ALA A 748 12.11 -31.78 -29.10
N ALA A 749 11.28 -30.87 -29.62
CA ALA A 749 10.40 -31.20 -30.72
C ALA A 749 11.15 -31.46 -32.04
N GLU A 750 12.20 -30.69 -32.33
CA GLU A 750 13.08 -30.94 -33.50
C GLU A 750 13.77 -32.30 -33.40
N ASN A 751 14.08 -32.75 -32.19
CA ASN A 751 14.70 -34.05 -31.92
C ASN A 751 13.67 -35.19 -31.71
N GLY A 752 12.37 -34.94 -31.90
CA GLY A 752 11.32 -35.94 -31.70
C GLY A 752 11.12 -36.40 -30.25
N GLN A 753 11.56 -35.61 -29.28
CA GLN A 753 11.38 -35.86 -27.85
C GLN A 753 10.02 -35.34 -27.35
N ASP A 754 9.58 -35.83 -26.19
CA ASP A 754 8.33 -35.37 -25.56
C ASP A 754 8.43 -33.87 -25.18
N THR A 755 7.41 -33.11 -25.59
CA THR A 755 7.31 -31.66 -25.37
C THR A 755 6.51 -31.31 -24.10
N LEU A 756 5.81 -32.29 -23.52
CA LEU A 756 4.97 -32.11 -22.34
C LEU A 756 5.73 -31.55 -21.12
N PRO A 757 6.97 -31.96 -20.80
CA PRO A 757 7.70 -31.41 -19.65
C PRO A 757 7.93 -29.90 -19.76
N MET A 758 8.36 -29.40 -20.92
CA MET A 758 8.61 -27.97 -21.13
C MET A 758 7.32 -27.16 -21.14
N ARG A 759 6.20 -27.74 -21.61
CA ARG A 759 4.87 -27.10 -21.51
C ARG A 759 4.39 -26.98 -20.07
N ARG A 760 4.63 -28.00 -19.24
CA ARG A 760 4.35 -27.94 -17.79
C ARG A 760 5.19 -26.86 -17.13
N GLU A 761 6.46 -26.77 -17.51
CA GLU A 761 7.34 -25.72 -17.00
C GLU A 761 6.85 -24.32 -17.40
N LEU A 762 6.50 -24.10 -18.68
CA LEU A 762 5.93 -22.83 -19.14
C LEU A 762 4.63 -22.48 -18.41
N HIS A 763 3.79 -23.48 -18.10
CA HIS A 763 2.60 -23.30 -17.28
C HIS A 763 2.93 -22.88 -15.84
N GLU A 764 3.87 -23.56 -15.17
CA GLU A 764 4.30 -23.23 -13.81
C GLU A 764 4.90 -21.81 -13.70
N LEU A 765 5.52 -21.32 -14.78
CA LEU A 765 6.10 -19.98 -14.83
C LEU A 765 5.06 -18.87 -15.09
N MET A 766 4.01 -19.16 -15.87
CA MET A 766 3.12 -18.15 -16.46
C MET A 766 1.72 -18.09 -15.86
N ASP A 767 1.16 -19.24 -15.46
CA ASP A 767 -0.21 -19.32 -14.99
C ASP A 767 -0.26 -19.32 -13.45
N ASP A 768 -1.43 -19.00 -12.91
CA ASP A 768 -1.69 -19.11 -11.48
C ASP A 768 -1.40 -20.57 -11.01
N PRO A 769 -0.53 -20.76 -9.98
CA PRO A 769 -0.26 -22.08 -9.40
C PRO A 769 -1.51 -22.83 -8.92
N SER A 770 -2.64 -22.14 -8.72
CA SER A 770 -3.93 -22.74 -8.36
C SER A 770 -4.64 -23.43 -9.53
N ILE A 771 -4.29 -23.09 -10.77
CA ILE A 771 -4.89 -23.65 -11.99
C ILE A 771 -4.18 -24.98 -12.31
N PRO A 772 -4.86 -26.13 -12.28
CA PRO A 772 -4.23 -27.39 -12.67
C PRO A 772 -3.82 -27.34 -14.15
N PHE A 773 -2.64 -27.89 -14.49
CA PHE A 773 -2.13 -27.94 -15.87
C PHE A 773 -3.16 -28.36 -16.92
N ALA A 774 -4.01 -29.36 -16.63
CA ALA A 774 -5.03 -29.82 -17.57
C ALA A 774 -6.04 -28.72 -17.97
N ASN A 775 -6.32 -27.79 -17.05
CA ASN A 775 -7.21 -26.64 -17.23
C ASN A 775 -6.42 -25.35 -17.57
N SER A 776 -5.15 -25.45 -17.94
CA SER A 776 -4.36 -24.30 -18.35
C SER A 776 -4.29 -24.18 -19.87
N TRP A 777 -3.74 -23.07 -20.37
CA TRP A 777 -3.57 -22.87 -21.81
C TRP A 777 -2.56 -23.84 -22.42
N TYR A 778 -1.60 -24.29 -21.62
CA TYR A 778 -0.63 -25.31 -22.01
C TYR A 778 -1.16 -26.74 -21.83
N GLY A 779 -2.28 -26.93 -21.13
CA GLY A 779 -3.00 -28.20 -21.02
C GLY A 779 -3.74 -28.59 -22.31
N GLU A 780 -4.43 -29.73 -22.29
CA GLU A 780 -5.22 -30.23 -23.43
C GLU A 780 -6.65 -29.68 -23.46
N ARG A 781 -7.25 -29.41 -22.29
CA ARG A 781 -8.71 -29.16 -22.18
C ARG A 781 -9.13 -27.78 -22.66
N LEU A 782 -8.35 -26.75 -22.34
CA LEU A 782 -8.62 -25.37 -22.74
C LEU A 782 -7.98 -25.00 -24.07
N GLN A 783 -7.40 -25.98 -24.79
CA GLN A 783 -6.87 -25.71 -26.12
C GLN A 783 -8.03 -25.34 -27.04
N PRO A 784 -7.99 -24.14 -27.63
CA PRO A 784 -8.97 -23.78 -28.63
C PRO A 784 -8.70 -24.70 -29.82
N ARG A 785 -9.70 -25.51 -30.19
CA ARG A 785 -9.65 -26.35 -31.40
C ARG A 785 -9.58 -25.53 -32.70
N GLY A 786 -9.45 -24.20 -32.60
CA GLY A 786 -9.44 -23.27 -33.72
C GLY A 786 -8.71 -21.96 -33.39
N VAL A 787 -8.82 -21.02 -34.32
CA VAL A 787 -8.35 -19.65 -34.10
C VAL A 787 -9.23 -19.01 -33.03
N SER A 788 -8.61 -18.50 -31.96
CA SER A 788 -9.32 -17.80 -30.89
C SER A 788 -8.66 -16.44 -30.68
N TYR A 789 -9.48 -15.39 -30.71
CA TYR A 789 -9.05 -14.00 -30.56
C TYR A 789 -9.30 -13.41 -29.18
N GLY A 790 -9.71 -14.21 -28.20
CA GLY A 790 -9.92 -13.73 -26.83
C GLY A 790 -8.67 -13.12 -26.21
N ASN A 791 -8.81 -12.04 -25.42
CA ASN A 791 -7.70 -11.29 -24.80
C ASN A 791 -6.65 -12.18 -24.13
N GLN A 792 -7.08 -13.30 -23.53
CA GLN A 792 -6.23 -14.14 -22.71
C GLN A 792 -5.28 -15.05 -23.50
N PHE A 793 -5.65 -15.50 -24.71
CA PHE A 793 -4.79 -16.40 -25.52
C PHE A 793 -3.55 -15.72 -26.08
N TRP A 794 -3.61 -14.40 -26.24
CA TRP A 794 -2.54 -13.62 -26.83
C TRP A 794 -1.42 -13.29 -25.85
N ASN A 795 -1.63 -13.56 -24.56
CA ASN A 795 -0.69 -13.22 -23.52
C ASN A 795 0.20 -14.40 -23.10
N SER A 796 -0.08 -15.64 -23.53
CA SER A 796 0.70 -16.81 -23.13
C SER A 796 1.64 -17.26 -24.25
N PRO A 797 2.96 -17.09 -24.12
CA PRO A 797 3.91 -17.42 -25.18
C PRO A 797 3.97 -18.93 -25.45
N ALA A 798 4.27 -19.32 -26.69
CA ALA A 798 4.51 -20.72 -27.09
C ALA A 798 3.38 -21.76 -26.84
N VAL A 799 2.18 -21.33 -26.42
CA VAL A 799 1.04 -22.23 -26.14
C VAL A 799 0.69 -23.16 -27.32
N ARG A 800 0.81 -22.64 -28.54
CA ARG A 800 0.44 -23.31 -29.80
C ARG A 800 1.57 -24.10 -30.46
N TRP A 801 2.79 -24.06 -29.93
CA TRP A 801 3.95 -24.67 -30.59
C TRP A 801 3.93 -26.19 -30.49
N TYR A 802 4.20 -26.87 -31.60
CA TYR A 802 4.32 -28.33 -31.71
C TYR A 802 3.07 -29.11 -31.29
N ARG A 803 1.90 -28.55 -31.59
CA ARG A 803 0.58 -29.16 -31.33
C ARG A 803 0.10 -29.93 -32.55
N ASP A 804 -1.04 -30.60 -32.41
CA ASP A 804 -1.64 -31.46 -33.44
C ASP A 804 -1.82 -30.75 -34.80
N TRP A 805 -2.06 -29.43 -34.80
CA TRP A 805 -2.19 -28.66 -36.03
C TRP A 805 -0.90 -28.68 -36.88
N GLU A 806 0.28 -28.77 -36.28
CA GLU A 806 1.54 -28.85 -37.05
C GLU A 806 1.69 -30.20 -37.75
N ASN A 807 1.18 -31.27 -37.13
CA ASN A 807 1.12 -32.58 -37.78
C ASN A 807 0.09 -32.58 -38.92
N GLN A 808 -1.07 -31.95 -38.71
CA GLN A 808 -2.06 -31.76 -39.77
C GLN A 808 -1.50 -30.94 -40.95
N ALA A 809 -0.70 -29.90 -40.67
CA ALA A 809 -0.03 -29.12 -41.69
C ALA A 809 0.98 -29.96 -42.51
N LYS A 810 1.73 -30.84 -41.85
CA LYS A 810 2.64 -31.79 -42.52
C LYS A 810 1.89 -32.83 -43.36
N GLU A 811 0.82 -33.41 -42.81
CA GLU A 811 -0.03 -34.36 -43.53
C GLU A 811 -0.63 -33.73 -44.79
N LEU A 812 -1.09 -32.49 -44.69
CA LEU A 812 -1.60 -31.71 -45.82
C LEU A 812 -0.56 -31.59 -46.94
N ALA A 813 0.69 -31.27 -46.60
CA ALA A 813 1.79 -31.18 -47.56
C ALA A 813 2.08 -32.54 -48.22
N SER A 814 2.16 -33.62 -47.44
CA SER A 814 2.41 -34.96 -47.96
C SER A 814 1.29 -35.47 -48.89
N SER A 815 0.04 -35.07 -48.63
CA SER A 815 -1.09 -35.45 -49.48
C SER A 815 -1.05 -34.77 -50.86
N SER A 816 -0.49 -33.56 -50.94
CA SER A 816 -0.36 -32.83 -52.20
C SER A 816 0.71 -33.41 -53.12
N GLU A 817 1.79 -33.96 -52.57
CA GLU A 817 2.87 -34.59 -53.36
C GLU A 817 2.45 -35.94 -53.96
N SER A 818 1.46 -36.62 -53.37
CA SER A 818 0.99 -37.92 -53.86
C SER A 818 -0.02 -37.85 -55.02
N GLU A 819 -0.49 -36.66 -55.39
CA GLU A 819 -1.48 -36.45 -56.46
C GLU A 819 -0.87 -35.90 -57.77
N GLU A 820 0.45 -35.72 -57.87
CA GLU A 820 1.13 -35.46 -59.15
C GLU A 820 1.34 -36.79 -59.93
N PRO A 821 0.71 -36.97 -61.11
CA PRO A 821 0.86 -38.18 -61.94
C PRO A 821 2.16 -38.27 -62.73
#